data_AF-A0A1B8D3E0-F1
#
_entry.id   AF-A0A1B8D3E0-F1
#
_cell.length_a   1.000
_cell.length_b   1.000
_cell.length_c   1.000
_cell.angle_alpha   90.00
_cell.angle_beta   90.00
_cell.angle_gamma   90.00
#
_symmetry.space_group_name_H-M   'P 1'
#
loop_
_entity.id
_entity.type
_entity.pdbx_description
1 polymer ?
#
loop_
_entity_poly.entity_id
_entity_poly.type
_entity_poly.pdbx_seq_one_letter_code
_entity_poly.pdbx_strand_id
1 'polypeptide(L)'
;MANFHPLYFDDTTFGNSQFDHGIPNLSTTTYSTLGGQIDQRNETDPYRFVQSPLNGPRLRPISRIGFVVPGTPQCRPPTAFGKSPSGQSETAQGCRYLVLGPLLQHINGIIPASIACDLIDFYFAEPSRSLFESASPYVLTHIFRKKSFLHPTNPRITSPALLAAMLWVTAQTSDSQIFKTSPMSRGRICDRLFAICLRLLNPLLHESPRTVPERIAAPERSHNGTVRDGIQSTGTLDDVLTLTLIGIVVSGGDFKHDCLKWWRAAWALAKELGLGEEVDTFPNGIGNADSPYGSTQASGQNGSIYNGGGSSMTEEEKEERRRTWWLLYIANRHLALSFNSPLTILDAECHLYQPLDDASWQDFDPDVLKARYYGPVTIFTGVGLFEYFLPLMVILGDLIDIHHRSYHPRFKNLENAAAVAQVESLLQAYEQSLKLSMMSSSTHLQPQFQSAAFTDMQPNFDVLETRRASVETLAESRLKIVIAYATHILHVLHILLYGSWDPISMLDNLDNWTASPSFVKCDSHSVSAANALDQILKLDPELSFMPYLFGIYLLHGSFVLLSCADKVQIEEHTTMRQACETTIRAHEVCVATLNTEYQLSNMAFLLELLAGICLATFVAARIPATTQRDISIYTPKYRISPIDGSTIALPTPEQLAFQDKEIGVLIHFEIATYISNDGCNNVPTLVPNQTIFDPTLLNTNQWMDTITSLGAKYATLVAKHNCGFATWPSDVIFQTTDNETIHYNYTIAQSPVSGQNVVKSFVDSAEKYNVGHGFYYSLVWNNFLNVQDSKVRNATLSPGQVGITDSTYDQIVQDQLTDLWSNYGNLTELDGGYSTRQMGAIESLLKTHQPQAVVFNGCESNGTCISPNSVRWIGTETGQAPKENWSSGVTKGGGDPHSPYFCPAECDTTLQTGDRWFFRVNQPLRSLKEMIDVYHKTVGRNCLLELDLAPDRSGLVPAGQVARYKQLGDFINSCYSSPIAHNATHSESDTGIYSMKFDQPTLIDRIILMEDQTDGQVIRSYQVYGKISNDTNGASNVPFTLISKGTSVGHKKIDLFSNAIPVIEVMVNSTYVDIPVWRSVSVHLCDSLPSSTSAYSIIQAESSNSNNGTRTQQTSDVGGGKNVGWFHNGNWIGYYNVDFGSTGARGLVARIASNARNPMGGSVLITLDSPTAAPIGKFSVSNIGRPQT
;
A
#
# COMPACT_ATOMS: atom_id res chain seq x y z
N MET A 1 10.23 -1.02 -17.28
CA MET A 1 11.49 -0.35 -16.86
C MET A 1 11.32 0.19 -15.44
N ALA A 2 12.38 0.17 -14.63
CA ALA A 2 12.42 0.84 -13.33
C ALA A 2 13.21 2.15 -13.49
N ASN A 3 12.56 3.30 -13.32
CA ASN A 3 13.18 4.60 -13.60
C ASN A 3 14.15 5.06 -12.50
N PHE A 4 15.42 4.67 -12.62
CA PHE A 4 16.52 5.30 -11.88
C PHE A 4 17.13 6.45 -12.69
N HIS A 5 16.73 7.69 -12.39
CA HIS A 5 17.39 8.89 -12.93
C HIS A 5 17.72 9.89 -11.79
N PRO A 6 18.98 10.38 -11.70
CA PRO A 6 19.38 11.32 -10.66
C PRO A 6 18.91 12.74 -10.98
N LEU A 7 18.12 13.33 -10.09
CA LEU A 7 17.65 14.72 -10.23
C LEU A 7 18.65 15.71 -9.63
N TYR A 8 19.09 16.66 -10.46
CA TYR A 8 19.77 17.87 -10.02
C TYR A 8 18.75 18.94 -9.65
N PHE A 9 19.02 19.63 -8.54
CA PHE A 9 18.34 20.87 -8.18
C PHE A 9 19.06 22.07 -8.81
N ASP A 10 18.28 23.07 -9.22
CA ASP A 10 18.76 24.35 -9.70
C ASP A 10 17.94 25.45 -8.98
N ASP A 11 18.63 26.32 -8.24
CA ASP A 11 18.04 27.29 -7.32
C ASP A 11 17.82 28.64 -8.03
N THR A 12 16.59 29.18 -8.05
CA THR A 12 16.42 30.63 -8.27
C THR A 12 15.10 31.21 -7.77
N THR A 13 15.20 32.43 -7.23
CA THR A 13 14.14 33.44 -7.03
C THR A 13 12.95 33.14 -6.11
N PHE A 14 13.09 33.55 -4.84
CA PHE A 14 12.05 34.34 -4.15
C PHE A 14 12.69 35.55 -3.47
N GLY A 15 12.00 36.70 -3.45
CA GLY A 15 12.45 37.96 -2.86
C GLY A 15 11.34 38.64 -2.06
N ASN A 16 11.71 39.29 -0.94
CA ASN A 16 10.77 39.81 0.08
C ASN A 16 10.47 41.32 -0.04
N SER A 17 9.21 41.70 0.17
CA SER A 17 8.75 42.86 0.97
C SER A 17 7.19 42.87 1.00
N GLN A 18 6.43 42.94 2.11
CA GLN A 18 6.35 43.79 3.33
C GLN A 18 5.46 45.05 3.22
N PHE A 19 4.94 45.49 4.39
CA PHE A 19 3.98 46.60 4.67
C PHE A 19 2.48 46.31 4.41
N ASP A 20 1.49 46.77 5.21
CA ASP A 20 1.51 47.12 6.66
C ASP A 20 0.07 47.18 7.28
N HIS A 21 0.01 47.28 8.63
CA HIS A 21 -1.05 47.79 9.54
C HIS A 21 -2.54 47.95 9.14
N GLY A 22 -3.45 47.50 10.04
CA GLY A 22 -4.80 48.11 10.17
C GLY A 22 -5.83 47.35 11.05
N ILE A 23 -6.17 47.87 12.24
CA ILE A 23 -7.33 47.45 13.07
C ILE A 23 -7.96 48.71 13.71
N PRO A 24 -9.30 48.86 13.67
CA PRO A 24 -10.05 49.19 14.89
C PRO A 24 -11.39 48.43 15.06
N ASN A 25 -11.78 48.18 16.32
CA ASN A 25 -13.10 47.69 16.71
C ASN A 25 -14.16 48.82 16.76
N LEU A 26 -15.46 48.46 16.77
CA LEU A 26 -16.63 49.07 17.47
C LEU A 26 -17.93 48.47 16.84
N SER A 27 -19.11 48.35 17.46
CA SER A 27 -19.56 48.01 18.83
C SER A 27 -21.10 48.13 18.93
N THR A 28 -21.83 47.14 19.47
CA THR A 28 -23.24 47.25 19.99
C THR A 28 -24.34 47.69 18.97
N THR A 29 -25.65 47.55 19.15
CA THR A 29 -26.52 47.26 20.33
C THR A 29 -27.82 46.52 19.90
N THR A 30 -28.57 45.97 20.87
CA THR A 30 -29.89 45.30 20.73
C THR A 30 -31.10 46.25 20.57
N TYR A 31 -32.22 45.77 19.99
CA TYR A 31 -33.57 45.76 20.63
C TYR A 31 -34.58 44.86 19.87
N SER A 32 -35.86 44.80 20.26
CA SER A 32 -36.75 43.61 20.10
C SER A 32 -38.26 43.93 19.92
N THR A 33 -39.12 42.88 19.81
CA THR A 33 -40.62 42.83 19.90
C THR A 33 -41.45 43.22 18.64
N LEU A 34 -42.70 42.75 18.37
CA LEU A 34 -43.69 41.88 19.09
C LEU A 34 -44.79 41.26 18.14
N GLY A 35 -45.46 40.16 18.55
CA GLY A 35 -46.72 39.58 17.98
C GLY A 35 -46.55 38.45 16.93
N GLY A 36 -47.38 37.40 16.74
CA GLY A 36 -48.65 36.93 17.36
C GLY A 36 -49.79 36.76 16.30
N GLN A 37 -50.72 35.77 16.25
CA GLN A 37 -51.06 34.50 16.96
C GLN A 37 -51.84 33.57 15.92
N ILE A 38 -52.68 32.53 16.14
CA ILE A 38 -53.31 31.79 17.28
C ILE A 38 -53.88 30.38 16.84
N ASP A 39 -53.95 29.40 17.76
CA ASP A 39 -54.97 28.35 18.12
C ASP A 39 -56.14 27.87 17.18
N GLN A 40 -56.80 26.69 17.28
CA GLN A 40 -56.67 25.39 18.05
C GLN A 40 -57.68 24.27 17.59
N ARG A 41 -57.32 22.96 17.76
CA ARG A 41 -58.12 21.75 18.22
C ARG A 41 -59.15 20.91 17.38
N ASN A 42 -59.21 19.62 17.78
CA ASN A 42 -60.34 18.62 17.88
C ASN A 42 -60.98 17.98 16.61
N GLU A 43 -61.54 16.72 16.59
CA GLU A 43 -61.51 15.51 17.47
C GLU A 43 -62.24 14.28 16.81
N THR A 44 -62.25 13.11 17.47
CA THR A 44 -63.14 11.92 17.32
C THR A 44 -62.83 10.78 16.30
N ASP A 45 -63.38 9.60 16.63
CA ASP A 45 -63.24 8.20 16.15
C ASP A 45 -64.65 7.54 16.27
N PRO A 46 -65.04 6.44 15.54
CA PRO A 46 -65.14 5.13 16.24
C PRO A 46 -65.15 3.80 15.41
N TYR A 47 -64.79 2.69 16.09
CA TYR A 47 -65.31 1.29 15.97
C TYR A 47 -65.03 0.41 14.71
N ARG A 48 -65.06 -0.95 14.73
CA ARG A 48 -64.82 -2.06 15.73
C ARG A 48 -64.98 -3.42 14.98
N PHE A 49 -64.19 -4.48 15.19
CA PHE A 49 -64.45 -5.72 16.00
C PHE A 49 -63.30 -6.73 15.68
N VAL A 50 -62.55 -7.30 16.66
CA VAL A 50 -62.71 -8.65 17.31
C VAL A 50 -62.29 -9.82 16.39
N GLN A 51 -61.50 -10.85 16.79
CA GLN A 51 -61.45 -11.59 18.08
C GLN A 51 -60.04 -12.12 18.49
N SER A 52 -59.93 -12.71 19.69
CA SER A 52 -58.77 -13.41 20.29
C SER A 52 -59.30 -14.67 21.04
N PRO A 53 -58.61 -15.42 21.93
CA PRO A 53 -57.20 -15.41 22.39
C PRO A 53 -56.55 -16.83 22.55
N LEU A 54 -55.36 -16.92 23.16
CA LEU A 54 -55.09 -17.75 24.36
C LEU A 54 -53.69 -17.46 24.97
N ASN A 55 -53.46 -17.83 26.24
CA ASN A 55 -52.27 -17.46 27.04
C ASN A 55 -51.39 -18.69 27.37
N GLY A 56 -50.06 -18.58 27.42
CA GLY A 56 -49.30 -18.33 28.67
C GLY A 56 -48.44 -19.57 29.05
N PRO A 57 -47.50 -19.52 30.03
CA PRO A 57 -47.30 -18.53 31.09
C PRO A 57 -45.93 -17.77 31.00
N ARG A 58 -45.45 -17.21 32.12
CA ARG A 58 -44.35 -16.23 32.23
C ARG A 58 -43.12 -16.74 32.99
N LEU A 59 -41.94 -16.18 32.71
CA LEU A 59 -40.91 -15.86 33.70
C LEU A 59 -40.47 -14.39 33.56
N ARG A 60 -39.75 -13.83 34.56
CA ARG A 60 -39.48 -12.38 34.71
C ARG A 60 -38.00 -12.00 34.45
N PRO A 61 -37.73 -10.75 34.03
CA PRO A 61 -36.37 -10.21 33.88
C PRO A 61 -35.79 -9.63 35.19
N ILE A 62 -34.48 -9.38 35.19
CA ILE A 62 -33.76 -8.55 36.19
C ILE A 62 -33.35 -7.22 35.51
N SER A 63 -33.16 -6.16 36.30
CA SER A 63 -33.32 -4.75 35.89
C SER A 63 -32.05 -3.95 35.60
N ARG A 64 -32.23 -2.85 34.85
CA ARG A 64 -31.23 -1.81 34.53
C ARG A 64 -30.65 -1.08 35.75
N ILE A 65 -29.40 -0.63 35.62
CA ILE A 65 -28.85 0.67 36.06
C ILE A 65 -27.89 1.11 34.93
N GLY A 66 -27.69 2.37 34.52
CA GLY A 66 -28.26 3.64 34.97
C GLY A 66 -27.20 4.74 35.11
N PHE A 67 -26.58 5.16 33.99
CA PHE A 67 -25.49 6.15 34.00
C PHE A 67 -25.97 7.61 34.09
N VAL A 68 -25.21 8.43 34.82
CA VAL A 68 -25.41 9.89 35.01
C VAL A 68 -24.08 10.60 34.76
N VAL A 69 -24.12 11.81 34.19
CA VAL A 69 -22.95 12.62 33.84
C VAL A 69 -22.66 13.69 34.91
N PRO A 70 -21.39 13.87 35.32
CA PRO A 70 -20.95 15.10 35.98
C PRO A 70 -19.72 15.78 35.35
N GLY A 71 -19.82 17.11 35.19
CA GLY A 71 -18.80 18.16 35.38
C GLY A 71 -17.32 17.97 34.96
N THR A 72 -16.82 18.92 34.16
CA THR A 72 -15.39 19.19 33.97
C THR A 72 -14.78 20.01 35.12
N PRO A 73 -13.49 19.80 35.45
CA PRO A 73 -12.66 20.79 36.15
C PRO A 73 -11.39 21.20 35.37
N GLN A 74 -10.89 22.41 35.62
CA GLN A 74 -9.58 22.91 35.15
C GLN A 74 -8.53 22.83 36.28
N CYS A 75 -7.23 22.64 35.97
CA CYS A 75 -6.14 23.18 36.80
C CYS A 75 -4.76 23.26 36.12
N ARG A 76 -3.78 23.81 36.86
CA ARG A 76 -2.41 24.18 36.44
C ARG A 76 -1.32 23.21 36.96
N PRO A 77 -0.09 23.22 36.41
CA PRO A 77 1.12 22.60 37.01
C PRO A 77 1.65 23.45 38.20
N PRO A 78 2.73 23.09 38.95
CA PRO A 78 3.77 22.06 38.70
C PRO A 78 4.24 21.22 39.96
N THR A 79 5.43 20.60 39.84
CA THR A 79 6.45 20.23 40.89
C THR A 79 6.48 18.89 41.66
N ALA A 80 7.73 18.38 41.74
CA ALA A 80 8.39 17.60 42.82
C ALA A 80 8.17 16.07 42.99
N PHE A 81 9.29 15.33 43.05
CA PHE A 81 9.41 13.95 43.53
C PHE A 81 9.31 13.87 45.07
N GLY A 82 8.76 12.78 45.64
CA GLY A 82 8.86 12.56 47.09
C GLY A 82 8.17 11.33 47.70
N LYS A 83 8.88 10.19 47.72
CA LYS A 83 8.69 9.00 48.61
C LYS A 83 7.42 8.14 48.48
N SER A 84 7.64 6.82 48.62
CA SER A 84 6.61 5.78 48.79
C SER A 84 6.04 5.79 50.22
N PRO A 85 4.80 5.30 50.45
CA PRO A 85 4.72 3.93 50.98
C PRO A 85 3.60 3.05 50.37
N SER A 86 3.94 1.78 50.16
CA SER A 86 3.08 0.57 50.20
C SER A 86 1.57 0.72 49.93
N GLY A 87 1.15 0.41 48.70
CA GLY A 87 -0.23 0.04 48.36
C GLY A 87 -0.24 -0.93 47.18
N GLN A 88 -0.78 -2.14 47.36
CA GLN A 88 -0.92 -3.11 46.27
C GLN A 88 -2.13 -2.73 45.40
N SER A 89 -1.91 -2.60 44.09
CA SER A 89 -2.98 -2.42 43.10
C SER A 89 -3.23 -3.74 42.37
N GLU A 90 -4.48 -4.18 42.32
CA GLU A 90 -4.89 -5.52 41.86
C GLU A 90 -4.89 -5.68 40.31
N THR A 91 -3.97 -5.02 39.61
CA THR A 91 -3.94 -4.94 38.13
C THR A 91 -2.72 -5.59 37.47
N ALA A 92 -1.80 -6.17 38.25
CA ALA A 92 -0.52 -6.70 37.75
C ALA A 92 -0.42 -8.25 37.71
N GLN A 93 -1.54 -8.97 37.80
CA GLN A 93 -1.55 -10.42 37.96
C GLN A 93 -1.17 -11.16 36.65
N GLY A 94 0.11 -11.50 36.51
CA GLY A 94 0.66 -12.29 35.39
C GLY A 94 1.82 -11.66 34.60
N CYS A 95 2.28 -10.45 34.96
CA CYS A 95 3.46 -9.84 34.33
C CYS A 95 4.76 -10.34 34.97
N ARG A 96 5.68 -10.91 34.18
CA ARG A 96 6.99 -11.41 34.64
C ARG A 96 8.05 -10.30 34.80
N TYR A 97 7.96 -9.23 34.01
CA TYR A 97 8.99 -8.19 33.94
C TYR A 97 8.49 -6.82 34.40
N LEU A 98 9.21 -6.19 35.34
CA LEU A 98 8.85 -4.87 35.88
C LEU A 98 8.92 -3.76 34.83
N VAL A 99 9.82 -3.87 33.84
CA VAL A 99 10.04 -2.88 32.78
C VAL A 99 8.77 -2.62 31.94
N LEU A 100 7.87 -3.61 31.82
CA LEU A 100 6.60 -3.47 31.10
C LEU A 100 5.54 -2.66 31.87
N GLY A 101 5.73 -2.42 33.17
CA GLY A 101 4.77 -1.76 34.06
C GLY A 101 4.13 -0.48 33.50
N PRO A 102 4.92 0.49 32.98
CA PRO A 102 4.40 1.73 32.37
C PRO A 102 3.50 1.48 31.14
N LEU A 103 3.69 0.37 30.42
CA LEU A 103 2.96 0.05 29.21
C LEU A 103 1.67 -0.76 29.45
N LEU A 104 1.60 -1.55 30.55
CA LEU A 104 0.48 -2.47 30.83
C LEU A 104 -0.91 -1.81 30.72
N GLN A 105 -1.05 -0.57 31.19
CA GLN A 105 -2.31 0.17 31.13
C GLN A 105 -2.79 0.48 29.70
N HIS A 106 -1.87 0.55 28.74
CA HIS A 106 -2.19 0.89 27.34
C HIS A 106 -2.49 -0.35 26.50
N ILE A 107 -1.85 -1.50 26.77
CA ILE A 107 -2.04 -2.75 26.03
C ILE A 107 -3.18 -3.64 26.57
N ASN A 108 -3.78 -3.27 27.70
CA ASN A 108 -4.93 -3.97 28.28
C ASN A 108 -6.11 -4.04 27.28
N GLY A 109 -6.67 -5.23 27.08
CA GLY A 109 -7.70 -5.48 26.06
C GLY A 109 -7.17 -5.64 24.62
N ILE A 110 -5.84 -5.72 24.44
CA ILE A 110 -5.20 -6.02 23.14
C ILE A 110 -4.44 -7.34 23.24
N ILE A 111 -3.51 -7.45 24.22
CA ILE A 111 -2.81 -8.69 24.55
C ILE A 111 -2.73 -8.87 26.08
N PRO A 112 -2.73 -10.11 26.61
CA PRO A 112 -2.44 -10.38 28.02
C PRO A 112 -1.02 -9.96 28.42
N ALA A 113 -0.82 -9.62 29.70
CA ALA A 113 0.49 -9.25 30.24
C ALA A 113 1.52 -10.39 30.17
N SER A 114 1.09 -11.66 30.18
CA SER A 114 1.95 -12.82 29.91
C SER A 114 2.51 -12.78 28.49
N ILE A 115 1.64 -12.65 27.47
CA ILE A 115 2.04 -12.52 26.07
C ILE A 115 2.99 -11.34 25.86
N ALA A 116 2.78 -10.21 26.55
CA ALA A 116 3.72 -9.09 26.50
C ALA A 116 5.12 -9.45 27.05
N CYS A 117 5.21 -10.31 28.08
CA CYS A 117 6.50 -10.81 28.56
C CYS A 117 7.13 -11.80 27.57
N ASP A 118 6.32 -12.66 26.95
CA ASP A 118 6.77 -13.66 25.97
C ASP A 118 7.31 -12.98 24.70
N LEU A 119 6.68 -11.88 24.26
CA LEU A 119 7.15 -11.01 23.18
C LEU A 119 8.46 -10.29 23.52
N ILE A 120 8.64 -9.82 24.76
CA ILE A 120 9.93 -9.23 25.20
C ILE A 120 11.03 -10.30 25.29
N ASP A 121 10.73 -11.53 25.68
CA ASP A 121 11.70 -12.63 25.60
C ASP A 121 12.10 -12.93 24.15
N PHE A 122 11.16 -12.86 23.22
CA PHE A 122 11.37 -13.02 21.78
C PHE A 122 12.15 -11.86 21.13
N TYR A 123 12.03 -10.64 21.66
CA TYR A 123 12.89 -9.51 21.27
C TYR A 123 14.36 -9.78 21.61
N PHE A 124 14.61 -10.43 22.75
CA PHE A 124 15.94 -10.82 23.21
C PHE A 124 16.25 -12.31 22.95
N ALA A 125 15.69 -12.89 21.88
CA ALA A 125 16.12 -14.18 21.37
C ALA A 125 17.37 -14.02 20.50
N GLU A 126 18.24 -15.03 20.45
CA GLU A 126 19.36 -15.04 19.49
C GLU A 126 18.97 -15.78 18.21
N PRO A 127 19.50 -15.40 17.02
CA PRO A 127 19.26 -16.14 15.79
C PRO A 127 19.74 -17.59 15.89
N SER A 128 18.81 -18.53 15.91
CA SER A 128 19.07 -19.97 15.90
C SER A 128 19.05 -20.54 14.47
N ARG A 129 19.21 -21.86 14.34
CA ARG A 129 19.25 -22.58 13.06
C ARG A 129 17.89 -23.16 12.63
N SER A 130 16.77 -22.61 13.11
CA SER A 130 15.43 -23.10 12.76
C SER A 130 14.35 -22.03 12.90
N LEU A 131 13.46 -21.96 11.91
CA LEU A 131 12.24 -21.14 11.91
C LEU A 131 11.34 -21.25 13.16
N PHE A 132 11.42 -22.35 13.93
CA PHE A 132 10.58 -22.54 15.13
C PHE A 132 11.17 -21.98 16.43
N GLU A 133 12.45 -21.61 16.44
CA GLU A 133 13.14 -20.97 17.58
C GLU A 133 14.04 -19.81 17.13
N SER A 134 13.69 -19.13 16.04
CA SER A 134 14.46 -18.01 15.48
C SER A 134 14.14 -16.68 16.17
N ALA A 135 15.11 -15.77 16.21
CA ALA A 135 14.86 -14.38 16.62
C ALA A 135 13.99 -13.65 15.58
N SER A 136 13.27 -12.61 15.99
CA SER A 136 12.46 -11.83 15.04
C SER A 136 13.36 -11.14 14.00
N PRO A 137 13.12 -11.31 12.68
CA PRO A 137 14.01 -10.84 11.62
C PRO A 137 14.09 -9.30 11.52
N TYR A 138 13.17 -8.60 12.18
CA TYR A 138 13.15 -7.14 12.32
C TYR A 138 14.00 -6.63 13.51
N VAL A 139 14.62 -7.53 14.31
CA VAL A 139 15.56 -7.18 15.40
C VAL A 139 16.99 -7.48 14.94
N LEU A 140 17.62 -6.48 14.31
CA LEU A 140 18.90 -6.66 13.60
C LEU A 140 20.10 -6.90 14.54
N THR A 141 20.05 -6.36 15.76
CA THR A 141 21.06 -6.57 16.83
C THR A 141 20.52 -6.09 18.18
N HIS A 142 21.08 -6.58 19.28
CA HIS A 142 20.71 -6.17 20.63
C HIS A 142 21.44 -4.89 21.05
N ILE A 143 20.75 -3.75 20.92
CA ILE A 143 21.21 -2.48 21.51
C ILE A 143 21.32 -2.59 23.03
N PHE A 144 20.35 -3.22 23.68
CA PHE A 144 20.26 -3.32 25.15
C PHE A 144 20.87 -4.61 25.73
N ARG A 145 21.39 -4.51 26.95
CA ARG A 145 21.84 -5.65 27.75
C ARG A 145 20.65 -6.32 28.44
N LYS A 146 20.31 -7.56 28.06
CA LYS A 146 19.12 -8.31 28.50
C LYS A 146 18.98 -8.37 30.03
N LYS A 147 20.10 -8.64 30.72
CA LYS A 147 20.16 -8.76 32.19
C LYS A 147 19.80 -7.48 32.92
N SER A 148 20.12 -6.33 32.34
CA SER A 148 19.88 -4.99 32.88
C SER A 148 18.46 -4.52 32.54
N PHE A 149 18.06 -4.68 31.27
CA PHE A 149 16.73 -4.34 30.78
C PHE A 149 15.61 -5.12 31.51
N LEU A 150 15.84 -6.39 31.84
CA LEU A 150 14.87 -7.26 32.51
C LEU A 150 15.16 -7.47 34.02
N HIS A 151 16.02 -6.65 34.63
CA HIS A 151 16.47 -6.86 36.01
C HIS A 151 15.29 -6.85 37.01
N PRO A 152 15.14 -7.87 37.88
CA PRO A 152 13.89 -8.14 38.61
C PRO A 152 13.54 -7.12 39.71
N THR A 153 14.45 -6.22 40.08
CA THR A 153 14.22 -5.20 41.12
C THR A 153 14.62 -3.78 40.71
N ASN A 154 15.33 -3.63 39.58
CA ASN A 154 15.87 -2.35 39.10
C ASN A 154 16.14 -2.45 37.59
N PRO A 155 15.10 -2.61 36.75
CA PRO A 155 15.27 -2.68 35.30
C PRO A 155 15.76 -1.34 34.74
N ARG A 156 16.32 -1.37 33.51
CA ARG A 156 16.55 -0.16 32.72
C ARG A 156 15.28 0.71 32.69
N ILE A 157 15.44 2.01 32.88
CA ILE A 157 14.35 2.99 32.68
C ILE A 157 14.12 3.10 31.18
N THR A 158 12.94 2.68 30.71
CA THR A 158 12.63 2.61 29.27
C THR A 158 11.28 3.28 28.98
N SER A 159 11.19 4.01 27.87
CA SER A 159 9.99 4.75 27.48
C SER A 159 8.82 3.82 27.11
N PRO A 160 7.56 4.21 27.41
CA PRO A 160 6.39 3.45 26.97
C PRO A 160 6.28 3.32 25.44
N ALA A 161 6.79 4.29 24.67
CA ALA A 161 6.78 4.27 23.22
C ALA A 161 7.73 3.18 22.67
N LEU A 162 8.96 3.12 23.21
CA LEU A 162 9.94 2.10 22.84
C LEU A 162 9.46 0.70 23.21
N LEU A 163 8.90 0.52 24.42
CA LEU A 163 8.32 -0.76 24.83
C LEU A 163 7.17 -1.18 23.89
N ALA A 164 6.34 -0.23 23.43
CA ALA A 164 5.28 -0.51 22.46
C ALA A 164 5.85 -0.90 21.08
N ALA A 165 6.94 -0.25 20.63
CA ALA A 165 7.66 -0.63 19.42
C ALA A 165 8.25 -2.05 19.52
N MET A 166 8.93 -2.38 20.62
CA MET A 166 9.52 -3.71 20.84
C MET A 166 8.46 -4.83 20.80
N LEU A 167 7.30 -4.62 21.44
CA LEU A 167 6.17 -5.56 21.37
C LEU A 167 5.54 -5.65 19.97
N TRP A 168 5.47 -4.53 19.25
CA TRP A 168 4.90 -4.48 17.90
C TRP A 168 5.78 -5.17 16.86
N VAL A 169 7.09 -4.90 16.88
CA VAL A 169 8.12 -5.54 16.04
C VAL A 169 8.05 -7.06 16.20
N THR A 170 8.06 -7.54 17.44
CA THR A 170 8.00 -8.97 17.75
C THR A 170 6.65 -9.60 17.41
N ALA A 171 5.53 -8.87 17.53
CA ALA A 171 4.22 -9.36 17.14
C ALA A 171 4.09 -9.69 15.63
N GLN A 172 4.91 -9.07 14.76
CA GLN A 172 4.91 -9.36 13.32
C GLN A 172 5.27 -10.81 13.02
N THR A 173 6.27 -11.36 13.71
CA THR A 173 6.73 -12.76 13.49
C THR A 173 6.49 -13.68 14.68
N SER A 174 5.83 -13.20 15.75
CA SER A 174 5.52 -14.04 16.90
C SER A 174 4.60 -15.19 16.52
N ASP A 175 4.99 -16.37 17.00
CA ASP A 175 4.36 -17.64 16.64
C ASP A 175 3.26 -18.08 17.64
N SER A 176 2.99 -17.24 18.64
CA SER A 176 2.01 -17.46 19.71
C SER A 176 0.57 -17.56 19.18
N GLN A 177 -0.22 -18.45 19.79
CA GLN A 177 -1.56 -18.83 19.33
C GLN A 177 -2.55 -17.66 19.22
N ILE A 178 -2.37 -16.59 20.00
CA ILE A 178 -3.19 -15.37 19.93
C ILE A 178 -3.13 -14.69 18.54
N PHE A 179 -1.97 -14.73 17.88
CA PHE A 179 -1.77 -14.20 16.52
C PHE A 179 -2.36 -15.14 15.46
N LYS A 180 -2.38 -16.45 15.74
CA LYS A 180 -2.87 -17.52 14.84
C LYS A 180 -4.36 -17.83 14.97
N THR A 181 -5.05 -17.27 15.97
CA THR A 181 -6.47 -17.58 16.28
C THR A 181 -7.45 -17.27 15.14
N SER A 182 -7.09 -16.36 14.22
CA SER A 182 -7.78 -16.16 12.93
C SER A 182 -6.82 -15.48 11.96
N PRO A 183 -7.03 -15.54 10.62
CA PRO A 183 -6.12 -14.91 9.65
C PRO A 183 -5.90 -13.41 9.91
N MET A 184 -6.96 -12.68 10.29
CA MET A 184 -6.87 -11.25 10.64
C MET A 184 -6.45 -10.98 12.10
N SER A 185 -6.06 -11.98 12.90
CA SER A 185 -5.68 -11.74 14.31
C SER A 185 -4.34 -11.02 14.42
N ARG A 186 -3.32 -11.40 13.64
CA ARG A 186 -2.02 -10.73 13.65
C ARG A 186 -2.13 -9.25 13.31
N GLY A 187 -2.67 -8.92 12.12
CA GLY A 187 -2.87 -7.54 11.67
C GLY A 187 -3.56 -6.68 12.74
N ARG A 188 -4.77 -7.07 13.18
CA ARG A 188 -5.53 -6.31 14.20
C ARG A 188 -4.80 -6.11 15.55
N ILE A 189 -3.85 -6.96 15.91
CA ILE A 189 -3.02 -6.76 17.11
C ILE A 189 -1.86 -5.81 16.78
N CYS A 190 -1.16 -6.03 15.66
CA CYS A 190 -0.09 -5.16 15.19
C CYS A 190 -0.56 -3.72 14.97
N ASP A 191 -1.70 -3.49 14.29
CA ASP A 191 -2.31 -2.18 14.07
C ASP A 191 -2.53 -1.41 15.38
N ARG A 192 -3.01 -2.13 16.41
CA ARG A 192 -3.32 -1.55 17.72
C ARG A 192 -2.07 -1.26 18.53
N LEU A 193 -1.05 -2.12 18.47
CA LEU A 193 0.26 -1.86 19.10
C LEU A 193 0.97 -0.69 18.40
N PHE A 194 0.89 -0.59 17.07
CA PHE A 194 1.40 0.54 16.29
C PHE A 194 0.69 1.85 16.65
N ALA A 195 -0.64 1.84 16.71
CA ALA A 195 -1.44 3.00 17.12
C ALA A 195 -1.24 3.42 18.58
N ILE A 196 -0.67 2.55 19.43
CA ILE A 196 -0.19 2.88 20.78
C ILE A 196 1.21 3.48 20.71
N CYS A 197 2.13 2.84 19.98
CA CYS A 197 3.49 3.32 19.76
C CYS A 197 3.49 4.77 19.23
N LEU A 198 2.77 5.04 18.14
CA LEU A 198 2.62 6.38 17.57
C LEU A 198 2.02 7.37 18.57
N ARG A 199 1.01 6.98 19.35
CA ARG A 199 0.36 7.86 20.35
C ARG A 199 1.29 8.23 21.50
N LEU A 200 2.15 7.30 21.92
CA LEU A 200 3.12 7.51 22.99
C LEU A 200 4.34 8.32 22.53
N LEU A 201 4.71 8.22 21.25
CA LEU A 201 5.73 9.04 20.58
C LEU A 201 5.23 10.45 20.21
N ASN A 202 3.91 10.62 20.04
CA ASN A 202 3.28 11.85 19.56
C ASN A 202 3.53 13.15 20.35
N PRO A 203 3.91 13.17 21.65
CA PRO A 203 4.32 14.41 22.32
C PRO A 203 5.48 15.16 21.65
N LEU A 204 6.27 14.47 20.82
CA LEU A 204 7.39 15.06 20.05
C LEU A 204 6.99 15.50 18.63
N LEU A 205 5.79 15.14 18.15
CA LEU A 205 5.30 15.42 16.79
C LEU A 205 4.25 16.55 16.76
N HIS A 206 3.96 17.18 17.90
CA HIS A 206 2.92 18.19 18.06
C HIS A 206 3.41 19.61 18.38
N GLU A 207 4.60 19.97 17.91
CA GLU A 207 4.79 21.35 17.43
C GLU A 207 4.12 21.49 16.06
N SER A 208 3.39 22.59 15.84
CA SER A 208 2.70 22.82 14.56
C SER A 208 3.70 23.15 13.44
N PRO A 209 3.42 22.79 12.18
CA PRO A 209 4.25 23.18 11.03
C PRO A 209 4.14 24.68 10.74
N ARG A 210 4.79 25.50 11.57
CA ARG A 210 5.15 26.88 11.29
C ARG A 210 6.61 26.90 10.87
N THR A 211 6.83 26.96 9.55
CA THR A 211 8.16 27.15 8.93
C THR A 211 9.25 26.22 9.46
N VAL A 212 9.32 24.99 8.92
CA VAL A 212 10.62 24.33 8.77
C VAL A 212 11.46 25.24 7.86
N PRO A 213 12.63 25.73 8.29
CA PRO A 213 13.47 26.56 7.43
C PRO A 213 14.08 25.72 6.32
N GLU A 214 13.82 26.09 5.07
CA GLU A 214 14.38 25.48 3.88
C GLU A 214 15.87 25.87 3.73
N ARG A 215 16.73 25.29 4.59
CA ARG A 215 18.18 25.51 4.58
C ARG A 215 18.95 24.43 5.35
N ILE A 216 19.31 23.34 4.66
CA ILE A 216 20.52 22.55 4.95
C ILE A 216 21.37 22.55 3.68
N ALA A 217 21.98 23.71 3.40
CA ALA A 217 23.06 23.84 2.44
C ALA A 217 24.43 23.64 3.12
N ALA A 218 25.49 23.48 2.33
CA ALA A 218 26.83 23.15 2.82
C ALA A 218 27.41 24.16 3.85
N PRO A 219 28.31 23.72 4.75
CA PRO A 219 28.80 24.55 5.86
C PRO A 219 29.85 25.60 5.41
N GLU A 220 29.45 26.88 5.37
CA GLU A 220 30.38 28.01 5.28
C GLU A 220 30.79 28.53 6.67
N ARG A 221 32.08 28.90 6.82
CA ARG A 221 32.65 29.47 8.05
C ARG A 221 32.67 31.02 8.03
N SER A 222 31.99 31.67 8.96
CA SER A 222 32.42 32.95 9.57
C SER A 222 31.74 33.11 10.94
N HIS A 223 32.46 33.32 12.05
CA HIS A 223 33.05 34.59 12.50
C HIS A 223 32.02 35.70 12.85
N ASN A 224 31.20 35.48 13.88
CA ASN A 224 31.32 36.20 15.18
C ASN A 224 30.34 35.61 16.22
N GLY A 225 30.61 35.83 17.52
CA GLY A 225 29.98 35.07 18.62
C GLY A 225 28.98 35.83 19.50
N THR A 226 28.38 35.07 20.43
CA THR A 226 27.27 35.45 21.35
C THR A 226 25.92 35.70 20.64
N VAL A 227 24.76 35.28 21.14
CA VAL A 227 24.38 34.88 22.52
C VAL A 227 23.71 33.50 22.55
N ARG A 228 23.84 32.75 23.66
CA ARG A 228 22.97 31.61 23.98
C ARG A 228 21.68 32.12 24.61
N ASP A 229 20.53 31.74 24.08
CA ASP A 229 19.30 31.57 24.87
C ASP A 229 18.59 30.29 24.43
N GLY A 230 17.95 29.60 25.37
CA GLY A 230 17.69 28.16 25.25
C GLY A 230 16.29 27.76 24.80
N ILE A 231 16.21 26.92 23.78
CA ILE A 231 15.16 25.90 23.65
C ILE A 231 15.89 24.55 23.76
N GLN A 232 15.55 23.76 24.79
CA GLN A 232 16.03 22.38 24.90
C GLN A 232 15.08 21.48 24.11
N SER A 233 15.60 20.73 23.16
CA SER A 233 14.84 19.66 22.50
C SER A 233 14.54 18.52 23.47
N THR A 234 13.40 17.86 23.24
CA THR A 234 12.71 17.03 24.23
C THR A 234 12.81 15.53 23.95
N GLY A 235 13.48 15.11 22.88
CA GLY A 235 13.65 13.71 22.50
C GLY A 235 14.76 12.99 23.28
N THR A 236 14.70 11.66 23.27
CA THR A 236 15.62 10.76 24.00
C THR A 236 16.19 9.66 23.11
N LEU A 237 17.17 8.91 23.63
CA LEU A 237 17.71 7.72 22.96
C LEU A 237 16.61 6.68 22.65
N ASP A 238 15.63 6.55 23.53
CA ASP A 238 14.51 5.65 23.37
C ASP A 238 13.59 6.07 22.22
N ASP A 239 13.47 7.37 21.95
CA ASP A 239 12.67 7.89 20.83
C ASP A 239 13.39 7.66 19.49
N VAL A 240 14.72 7.84 19.44
CA VAL A 240 15.56 7.45 18.28
C VAL A 240 15.36 5.96 17.97
N LEU A 241 15.40 5.10 18.98
CA LEU A 241 15.22 3.66 18.82
C LEU A 241 13.78 3.28 18.47
N THR A 242 12.78 4.01 18.99
CA THR A 242 11.37 3.87 18.59
C THR A 242 11.20 4.18 17.10
N LEU A 243 11.74 5.31 16.63
CA LEU A 243 11.73 5.70 15.21
C LEU A 243 12.50 4.70 14.33
N THR A 244 13.61 4.16 14.82
CA THR A 244 14.41 3.12 14.14
C THR A 244 13.63 1.83 13.96
N LEU A 245 12.98 1.32 15.01
CA LEU A 245 12.15 0.10 14.95
C LEU A 245 10.93 0.29 14.04
N ILE A 246 10.32 1.48 14.01
CA ILE A 246 9.29 1.83 13.01
C ILE A 246 9.89 1.82 11.60
N GLY A 247 11.06 2.40 11.41
CA GLY A 247 11.78 2.41 10.14
C GLY A 247 12.09 1.01 9.58
N ILE A 248 12.43 0.04 10.44
CA ILE A 248 12.77 -1.35 10.07
C ILE A 248 11.53 -2.18 9.71
N VAL A 249 10.38 -1.96 10.35
CA VAL A 249 9.16 -2.72 10.04
C VAL A 249 8.42 -2.11 8.85
N VAL A 250 8.34 -0.78 8.75
CA VAL A 250 7.67 -0.09 7.63
C VAL A 250 8.43 -0.25 6.30
N SER A 251 9.75 -0.44 6.32
CA SER A 251 10.53 -0.75 5.11
C SER A 251 10.30 -2.17 4.57
N GLY A 252 9.74 -3.06 5.37
CA GLY A 252 9.42 -4.45 5.04
C GLY A 252 7.95 -4.72 4.73
N GLY A 253 7.15 -3.69 4.47
CA GLY A 253 5.73 -3.79 4.08
C GLY A 253 5.32 -2.79 3.01
N ASP A 254 4.05 -2.86 2.62
CA ASP A 254 3.45 -2.44 1.33
C ASP A 254 3.56 -0.93 0.98
N PHE A 255 4.12 -0.11 1.88
CA PHE A 255 4.26 1.33 1.72
C PHE A 255 5.71 1.78 1.91
N LYS A 256 6.66 1.07 1.29
CA LYS A 256 8.10 1.19 1.56
C LYS A 256 8.69 2.61 1.52
N HIS A 257 8.22 3.51 0.64
CA HIS A 257 8.70 4.92 0.62
C HIS A 257 8.42 5.68 1.93
N ASP A 258 7.37 5.30 2.65
CA ASP A 258 7.00 5.87 3.94
C ASP A 258 7.96 5.46 5.07
N CYS A 259 8.87 4.49 4.87
CA CYS A 259 9.93 4.21 5.84
C CYS A 259 10.93 5.39 5.95
N LEU A 260 11.19 6.10 4.85
CA LEU A 260 12.22 7.15 4.78
C LEU A 260 11.92 8.34 5.68
N LYS A 261 10.65 8.63 6.01
CA LYS A 261 10.30 9.70 6.97
C LYS A 261 10.72 9.33 8.40
N TRP A 262 10.57 8.05 8.77
CA TRP A 262 10.97 7.54 10.09
C TRP A 262 12.50 7.47 10.21
N TRP A 263 13.19 6.98 9.17
CA TRP A 263 14.66 6.99 9.13
C TRP A 263 15.26 8.39 9.16
N ARG A 264 14.71 9.35 8.40
CA ARG A 264 15.15 10.76 8.46
C ARG A 264 14.93 11.39 9.83
N ALA A 265 13.80 11.11 10.49
CA ALA A 265 13.56 11.56 11.86
C ALA A 265 14.55 10.94 12.87
N ALA A 266 14.83 9.64 12.75
CA ALA A 266 15.81 8.95 13.60
C ALA A 266 17.22 9.51 13.41
N TRP A 267 17.67 9.72 12.16
CA TRP A 267 18.98 10.32 11.86
C TRP A 267 19.09 11.76 12.34
N ALA A 268 18.05 12.59 12.14
CA ALA A 268 18.05 13.98 12.61
C ALA A 268 18.16 14.06 14.13
N LEU A 269 17.31 13.32 14.87
CA LEU A 269 17.33 13.30 16.33
C LEU A 269 18.63 12.67 16.88
N ALA A 270 19.21 11.67 16.22
CA ALA A 270 20.49 11.09 16.61
C ALA A 270 21.66 12.08 16.47
N LYS A 271 21.66 12.92 15.43
CA LYS A 271 22.65 14.01 15.28
C LYS A 271 22.43 15.10 16.32
N GLU A 272 21.17 15.48 16.57
CA GLU A 272 20.81 16.48 17.59
C GLU A 272 21.22 16.04 19.02
N LEU A 273 21.05 14.77 19.35
CA LEU A 273 21.49 14.18 20.63
C LEU A 273 23.00 13.87 20.70
N GLY A 274 23.77 14.26 19.67
CA GLY A 274 25.21 14.06 19.59
C GLY A 274 25.64 12.59 19.64
N LEU A 275 24.84 11.66 19.11
CA LEU A 275 25.12 10.21 19.24
C LEU A 275 26.41 9.77 18.52
N GLY A 276 26.90 10.56 17.56
CA GLY A 276 28.16 10.32 16.85
C GLY A 276 29.43 10.80 17.58
N GLU A 277 29.31 11.42 18.76
CA GLU A 277 30.45 11.88 19.57
C GLU A 277 30.57 11.06 20.87
N GLU A 278 31.80 10.64 21.20
CA GLU A 278 32.10 9.91 22.44
C GLU A 278 31.93 10.81 23.68
N VAL A 279 31.39 10.23 24.76
CA VAL A 279 31.09 10.99 25.98
C VAL A 279 32.23 10.84 26.99
N ASP A 280 33.24 11.69 26.88
CA ASP A 280 34.37 11.76 27.80
C ASP A 280 33.93 12.15 29.23
N THR A 281 34.05 11.20 30.14
CA THR A 281 33.90 11.42 31.58
C THR A 281 35.29 11.45 32.20
N PHE A 282 35.79 12.64 32.55
CA PHE A 282 37.08 12.80 33.21
C PHE A 282 36.98 12.59 34.74
N PRO A 283 37.38 11.44 35.31
CA PRO A 283 37.86 11.42 36.69
C PRO A 283 39.20 12.18 36.75
N ASN A 284 39.50 12.76 37.93
CA ASN A 284 40.66 13.64 38.17
C ASN A 284 41.96 13.16 37.49
N GLY A 285 42.46 13.95 36.55
CA GLY A 285 43.36 13.45 35.51
C GLY A 285 44.82 13.21 35.91
N ILE A 286 45.42 12.26 35.21
CA ILE A 286 46.86 12.21 34.90
C ILE A 286 46.94 12.23 33.37
N GLY A 287 47.75 13.14 32.80
CA GLY A 287 47.81 13.32 31.36
C GLY A 287 48.84 12.42 30.68
N ASN A 288 48.48 11.88 29.51
CA ASN A 288 49.36 11.68 28.37
C ASN A 288 48.57 12.24 27.16
N ALA A 289 49.05 13.23 26.40
CA ALA A 289 50.32 13.31 25.68
C ALA A 289 50.38 12.42 24.43
N ASP A 290 49.41 12.60 23.52
CA ASP A 290 49.73 12.83 22.10
C ASP A 290 48.56 13.55 21.38
N SER A 291 48.78 14.82 21.03
CA SER A 291 47.89 15.61 20.16
C SER A 291 48.72 16.68 19.44
N PRO A 292 48.80 16.68 18.10
CA PRO A 292 49.86 17.36 17.36
C PRO A 292 49.67 18.88 17.13
N TYR A 293 48.82 19.56 17.92
CA TYR A 293 48.61 21.01 17.80
C TYR A 293 48.56 21.74 19.16
N GLY A 294 49.73 22.20 19.62
CA GLY A 294 49.82 23.36 20.52
C GLY A 294 49.80 24.68 19.73
N SER A 295 49.76 25.87 20.34
CA SER A 295 49.62 26.22 21.77
C SER A 295 49.35 27.73 21.91
N THR A 296 48.83 28.19 23.06
CA THR A 296 49.14 29.54 23.62
C THR A 296 48.74 29.61 25.09
N GLN A 297 49.32 30.55 25.85
CA GLN A 297 49.32 30.51 27.32
C GLN A 297 48.34 31.48 28.00
N ALA A 298 47.95 31.09 29.22
CA ALA A 298 47.01 31.74 30.13
C ALA A 298 47.41 33.15 30.63
N SER A 299 46.42 33.91 31.09
CA SER A 299 46.43 34.52 32.42
C SER A 299 45.01 34.96 32.85
N GLY A 300 44.72 34.98 34.17
CA GLY A 300 43.46 35.47 34.72
C GLY A 300 42.94 34.69 35.92
N GLN A 301 43.14 35.20 37.13
CA GLN A 301 42.55 34.65 38.35
C GLN A 301 41.16 35.26 38.62
N ASN A 302 40.17 34.43 38.94
CA ASN A 302 39.43 34.49 40.21
C ASN A 302 38.33 33.41 40.26
N GLY A 303 38.09 32.84 41.43
CA GLY A 303 37.03 31.84 41.63
C GLY A 303 35.72 32.45 42.10
N SER A 304 34.60 31.84 41.71
CA SER A 304 33.34 31.94 42.45
C SER A 304 32.64 30.59 42.47
N ILE A 305 32.15 30.24 43.65
CA ILE A 305 31.41 29.00 43.94
C ILE A 305 30.12 28.97 43.12
N TYR A 306 29.87 27.88 42.40
CA TYR A 306 28.52 27.35 42.19
C TYR A 306 28.54 25.83 42.27
N ASN A 307 27.63 25.27 43.06
CA ASN A 307 27.57 23.84 43.37
C ASN A 307 26.35 23.24 42.66
N GLY A 308 26.56 22.33 41.71
CA GLY A 308 25.52 21.72 40.90
C GLY A 308 25.94 20.34 40.42
N GLY A 309 25.27 19.30 40.90
CA GLY A 309 25.65 17.91 40.61
C GLY A 309 25.22 17.49 39.20
N GLY A 310 26.17 17.50 38.26
CA GLY A 310 26.02 16.78 36.99
C GLY A 310 26.18 15.27 37.23
N SER A 311 25.23 14.47 36.75
CA SER A 311 25.38 13.01 36.76
C SER A 311 26.39 12.60 35.69
N SER A 312 27.42 11.85 36.08
CA SER A 312 28.28 11.18 35.10
C SER A 312 27.48 10.10 34.39
N MET A 313 27.52 10.07 33.06
CA MET A 313 26.92 8.99 32.27
C MET A 313 27.68 7.69 32.52
N THR A 314 26.96 6.58 32.67
CA THR A 314 27.54 5.24 32.86
C THR A 314 28.07 4.67 31.55
N GLU A 315 29.06 3.77 31.60
CA GLU A 315 29.55 3.11 30.38
C GLU A 315 28.47 2.25 29.69
N GLU A 316 27.45 1.78 30.42
CA GLU A 316 26.31 1.05 29.85
C GLU A 316 25.45 1.99 28.97
N GLU A 317 25.13 3.20 29.46
CA GLU A 317 24.43 4.23 28.66
C GLU A 317 25.26 4.70 27.46
N LYS A 318 26.60 4.83 27.60
CA LYS A 318 27.47 5.15 26.46
C LYS A 318 27.49 4.04 25.42
N GLU A 319 27.51 2.78 25.84
CA GLU A 319 27.49 1.64 24.92
C GLU A 319 26.15 1.53 24.17
N GLU A 320 25.01 1.83 24.83
CA GLU A 320 23.72 1.97 24.14
C GLU A 320 23.75 3.10 23.10
N ARG A 321 24.38 4.25 23.39
CA ARG A 321 24.57 5.35 22.41
C ARG A 321 25.41 4.90 21.21
N ARG A 322 26.59 4.30 21.44
CA ARG A 322 27.49 3.78 20.39
C ARG A 322 26.75 2.78 19.49
N ARG A 323 26.11 1.77 20.08
CA ARG A 323 25.35 0.74 19.35
C ARG A 323 24.20 1.35 18.53
N THR A 324 23.51 2.37 19.07
CA THR A 324 22.44 3.07 18.34
C THR A 324 22.98 3.84 17.13
N TRP A 325 24.05 4.61 17.28
CA TRP A 325 24.66 5.35 16.17
C TRP A 325 25.18 4.41 15.07
N TRP A 326 25.90 3.35 15.45
CA TRP A 326 26.43 2.39 14.47
C TRP A 326 25.31 1.58 13.77
N LEU A 327 24.17 1.32 14.42
CA LEU A 327 22.99 0.75 13.74
C LEU A 327 22.38 1.72 12.72
N LEU A 328 22.26 3.00 13.07
CA LEU A 328 21.79 4.05 12.16
C LEU A 328 22.74 4.27 10.97
N TYR A 329 24.06 4.16 11.19
CA TYR A 329 25.10 4.21 10.18
C TYR A 329 24.96 3.04 9.19
N ILE A 330 24.87 1.79 9.69
CA ILE A 330 24.60 0.58 8.88
C ILE A 330 23.34 0.77 8.03
N ALA A 331 22.23 1.17 8.66
CA ALA A 331 20.97 1.37 7.97
C ALA A 331 21.08 2.47 6.90
N ASN A 332 21.85 3.53 7.14
CA ASN A 332 22.04 4.59 6.15
C ASN A 332 22.77 4.11 4.89
N ARG A 333 23.85 3.31 4.98
CA ARG A 333 24.50 2.76 3.78
C ARG A 333 23.63 1.72 3.07
N HIS A 334 22.97 0.83 3.81
CA HIS A 334 22.07 -0.17 3.26
C HIS A 334 20.88 0.45 2.50
N LEU A 335 20.25 1.49 3.07
CA LEU A 335 19.14 2.21 2.43
C LEU A 335 19.62 3.12 1.28
N ALA A 336 20.81 3.72 1.39
CA ALA A 336 21.42 4.50 0.33
C ALA A 336 21.64 3.67 -0.94
N LEU A 337 22.16 2.43 -0.81
CA LEU A 337 22.21 1.45 -1.90
C LEU A 337 20.79 1.09 -2.39
N SER A 338 19.89 0.70 -1.49
CA SER A 338 18.53 0.22 -1.82
C SER A 338 17.65 1.23 -2.56
N PHE A 339 17.94 2.53 -2.45
CA PHE A 339 17.19 3.62 -3.09
C PHE A 339 18.04 4.45 -4.08
N ASN A 340 19.29 4.05 -4.35
CA ASN A 340 20.31 4.83 -5.08
C ASN A 340 20.33 6.33 -4.67
N SER A 341 20.66 6.58 -3.40
CA SER A 341 20.64 7.94 -2.81
C SER A 341 21.91 8.27 -2.03
N PRO A 342 22.29 9.56 -1.89
CA PRO A 342 23.51 9.95 -1.18
C PRO A 342 23.47 9.63 0.32
N LEU A 343 24.66 9.49 0.91
CA LEU A 343 24.83 9.28 2.35
C LEU A 343 24.25 10.44 3.17
N THR A 344 23.63 10.12 4.31
CA THR A 344 23.03 11.09 5.24
C THR A 344 23.81 11.19 6.56
N ILE A 345 24.46 10.10 6.99
CA ILE A 345 25.51 10.11 8.01
C ILE A 345 26.85 9.98 7.27
N LEU A 346 27.80 10.85 7.56
CA LEU A 346 29.14 10.83 6.98
C LEU A 346 30.15 10.23 7.96
N ASP A 347 31.22 9.64 7.45
CA ASP A 347 32.29 9.05 8.28
C ASP A 347 33.02 10.11 9.12
N ALA A 348 33.05 11.35 8.64
CA ALA A 348 33.51 12.53 9.38
C ALA A 348 32.57 12.97 10.52
N GLU A 349 31.45 12.28 10.76
CA GLU A 349 30.57 12.47 11.92
C GLU A 349 30.72 11.35 12.96
N CYS A 350 31.60 10.37 12.73
CA CYS A 350 31.77 9.19 13.58
C CYS A 350 32.96 9.34 14.56
N HIS A 351 32.86 10.29 15.48
CA HIS A 351 33.84 10.58 16.54
C HIS A 351 33.62 9.74 17.81
N LEU A 352 33.51 8.42 17.64
CA LEU A 352 33.16 7.49 18.72
C LEU A 352 33.86 6.12 18.61
N TYR A 353 33.93 5.38 19.71
CA TYR A 353 34.44 4.01 19.69
C TYR A 353 33.49 3.05 18.95
N GLN A 354 34.08 2.01 18.36
CA GLN A 354 33.35 0.83 17.91
C GLN A 354 32.64 0.14 19.10
N PRO A 355 31.49 -0.51 18.89
CA PRO A 355 30.82 -1.26 19.96
C PRO A 355 31.69 -2.39 20.50
N LEU A 356 31.39 -2.84 21.72
CA LEU A 356 31.84 -4.14 22.22
C LEU A 356 31.20 -5.26 21.39
N ASP A 357 31.85 -6.43 21.32
CA ASP A 357 31.23 -7.64 20.75
C ASP A 357 29.97 -8.04 21.55
N ASP A 358 29.05 -8.76 20.91
CA ASP A 358 27.74 -9.06 21.50
C ASP A 358 27.83 -9.93 22.77
N ALA A 359 28.84 -10.80 22.88
CA ALA A 359 29.06 -11.61 24.09
C ALA A 359 29.56 -10.75 25.25
N SER A 360 30.59 -9.92 25.02
CA SER A 360 31.09 -8.92 25.97
C SER A 360 30.02 -7.90 26.39
N TRP A 361 29.04 -7.62 25.54
CA TRP A 361 27.92 -6.74 25.90
C TRP A 361 26.92 -7.44 26.83
N GLN A 362 26.51 -8.68 26.54
CA GLN A 362 25.58 -9.40 27.41
C GLN A 362 26.22 -9.85 28.74
N ASP A 363 27.54 -10.06 28.76
CA ASP A 363 28.36 -10.30 29.96
C ASP A 363 29.12 -9.04 30.47
N PHE A 364 28.66 -7.84 30.11
CA PHE A 364 29.37 -6.57 30.40
C PHE A 364 29.73 -6.38 31.89
N ASP A 365 31.03 -6.17 32.12
CA ASP A 365 31.64 -5.83 33.40
C ASP A 365 32.23 -4.40 33.31
N PRO A 366 31.73 -3.43 34.10
CA PRO A 366 32.19 -2.05 34.02
C PRO A 366 33.62 -1.84 34.53
N ASP A 367 34.18 -2.78 35.31
CA ASP A 367 35.55 -2.69 35.81
C ASP A 367 36.59 -3.18 34.78
N VAL A 368 36.16 -3.77 33.65
CA VAL A 368 37.03 -4.37 32.62
C VAL A 368 36.90 -3.64 31.27
N LEU A 369 37.58 -2.49 31.16
CA LEU A 369 37.67 -1.74 29.90
C LEU A 369 38.46 -2.51 28.83
N LYS A 370 37.75 -3.03 27.82
CA LYS A 370 38.34 -3.67 26.64
C LYS A 370 38.84 -2.63 25.62
N ALA A 371 39.95 -2.93 24.96
CA ALA A 371 40.47 -2.12 23.86
C ALA A 371 39.47 -2.13 22.69
N ARG A 372 39.25 -0.95 22.09
CA ARG A 372 38.30 -0.74 20.99
C ARG A 372 38.93 0.16 19.93
N TYR A 373 38.56 -0.05 18.67
CA TYR A 373 38.89 0.88 17.59
C TYR A 373 38.05 2.16 17.72
N TYR A 374 38.60 3.29 17.27
CA TYR A 374 37.93 4.58 17.26
C TYR A 374 37.64 5.00 15.81
N GLY A 375 36.42 5.48 15.55
CA GLY A 375 35.94 5.75 14.20
C GLY A 375 35.62 4.48 13.40
N PRO A 376 35.30 4.62 12.10
CA PRO A 376 34.93 3.51 11.23
C PRO A 376 36.11 2.56 10.96
N VAL A 377 35.82 1.24 10.92
CA VAL A 377 36.80 0.18 10.64
C VAL A 377 36.45 -0.56 9.35
N THR A 378 37.45 -1.08 8.64
CA THR A 378 37.29 -1.75 7.33
C THR A 378 37.76 -3.21 7.30
N ILE A 379 38.05 -3.78 8.47
CA ILE A 379 38.50 -5.18 8.64
C ILE A 379 37.47 -6.01 9.42
N PHE A 380 37.44 -7.31 9.16
CA PHE A 380 36.65 -8.27 9.94
C PHE A 380 37.21 -8.38 11.37
N THR A 381 36.33 -8.31 12.37
CA THR A 381 36.72 -8.35 13.80
C THR A 381 36.05 -9.46 14.61
N GLY A 382 34.94 -10.05 14.13
CA GLY A 382 34.14 -11.02 14.89
C GLY A 382 32.77 -11.32 14.28
N VAL A 383 31.79 -11.77 15.08
CA VAL A 383 30.56 -12.46 14.60
C VAL A 383 29.22 -11.73 14.88
N GLY A 384 29.25 -10.61 15.59
CA GLY A 384 28.14 -9.68 15.75
C GLY A 384 28.01 -8.73 14.56
N LEU A 385 26.84 -8.08 14.42
CA LEU A 385 26.54 -7.21 13.28
C LEU A 385 27.58 -6.08 13.11
N PHE A 386 28.05 -5.51 14.22
CA PHE A 386 29.07 -4.46 14.25
C PHE A 386 30.49 -4.96 13.93
N GLU A 387 30.72 -6.27 13.91
CA GLU A 387 32.06 -6.87 13.81
C GLU A 387 32.37 -7.43 12.41
N TYR A 388 31.35 -7.91 11.68
CA TYR A 388 31.48 -8.38 10.29
C TYR A 388 30.78 -7.48 9.25
N PHE A 389 29.59 -6.95 9.56
CA PHE A 389 28.78 -6.23 8.57
C PHE A 389 29.07 -4.74 8.54
N LEU A 390 29.26 -4.10 9.71
CA LEU A 390 29.66 -2.70 9.77
C LEU A 390 30.92 -2.39 8.92
N PRO A 391 32.01 -3.18 8.94
CA PRO A 391 33.15 -2.92 8.07
C PRO A 391 32.83 -2.98 6.57
N LEU A 392 31.94 -3.89 6.16
CA LEU A 392 31.43 -3.94 4.78
C LEU A 392 30.55 -2.71 4.47
N MET A 393 29.83 -2.17 5.46
CA MET A 393 29.05 -0.93 5.30
C MET A 393 29.91 0.34 5.27
N VAL A 394 31.09 0.35 5.89
CA VAL A 394 32.08 1.44 5.71
C VAL A 394 32.54 1.45 4.25
N ILE A 395 32.99 0.30 3.73
CA ILE A 395 33.46 0.18 2.33
C ILE A 395 32.32 0.45 1.33
N LEU A 396 31.07 0.09 1.66
CA LEU A 396 29.90 0.48 0.87
C LEU A 396 29.68 2.01 0.86
N GLY A 397 30.08 2.73 1.90
CA GLY A 397 30.09 4.20 1.92
C GLY A 397 31.00 4.78 0.84
N ASP A 398 32.26 4.33 0.79
CA ASP A 398 33.21 4.73 -0.27
C ASP A 398 32.65 4.44 -1.68
N LEU A 399 32.01 3.27 -1.85
CA LEU A 399 31.38 2.86 -3.11
C LEU A 399 30.23 3.78 -3.52
N ILE A 400 29.37 4.18 -2.57
CA ILE A 400 28.25 5.12 -2.80
C ILE A 400 28.78 6.49 -3.25
N ASP A 401 29.83 7.01 -2.59
CA ASP A 401 30.41 8.31 -2.95
C ASP A 401 31.14 8.28 -4.31
N ILE A 402 31.85 7.19 -4.64
CA ILE A 402 32.43 6.98 -5.97
C ILE A 402 31.34 6.87 -7.03
N HIS A 403 30.23 6.18 -6.76
CA HIS A 403 29.08 6.06 -7.66
C HIS A 403 28.49 7.45 -7.97
N HIS A 404 28.00 8.18 -6.95
CA HIS A 404 27.37 9.49 -7.16
C HIS A 404 28.32 10.52 -7.77
N ARG A 405 29.62 10.48 -7.44
CA ARG A 405 30.65 11.30 -8.11
C ARG A 405 30.80 10.98 -9.59
N SER A 406 30.72 9.71 -9.98
CA SER A 406 30.81 9.26 -11.38
C SER A 406 29.64 9.75 -12.24
N TYR A 407 28.46 9.95 -11.63
CA TYR A 407 27.28 10.53 -12.31
C TYR A 407 27.13 12.06 -12.13
N HIS A 408 27.99 12.72 -11.35
CA HIS A 408 27.92 14.15 -11.07
C HIS A 408 28.36 15.00 -12.28
N PRO A 409 27.48 15.72 -13.03
CA PRO A 409 27.81 16.48 -14.24
C PRO A 409 29.10 17.32 -14.26
N ARG A 410 29.53 17.91 -13.12
CA ARG A 410 30.80 18.67 -13.05
C ARG A 410 32.04 17.83 -12.68
N PHE A 411 31.88 16.61 -12.16
CA PHE A 411 32.96 15.77 -11.61
C PHE A 411 33.10 14.40 -12.27
N LYS A 412 32.12 13.96 -13.07
CA LYS A 412 32.15 12.73 -13.87
C LYS A 412 33.34 12.61 -14.83
N ASN A 413 33.96 13.74 -15.20
CA ASN A 413 35.14 13.81 -16.06
C ASN A 413 36.48 13.74 -15.26
N LEU A 414 36.43 13.58 -13.93
CA LEU A 414 37.62 13.38 -13.10
C LEU A 414 37.94 11.89 -12.98
N GLU A 415 39.20 11.51 -13.13
CA GLU A 415 39.62 10.12 -12.98
C GLU A 415 39.39 9.61 -11.54
N ASN A 416 38.56 8.58 -11.41
CA ASN A 416 38.31 7.90 -10.13
C ASN A 416 39.28 6.72 -9.87
N ALA A 417 40.25 6.48 -10.76
CA ALA A 417 41.13 5.31 -10.72
C ALA A 417 41.87 5.12 -9.38
N ALA A 418 42.34 6.21 -8.76
CA ALA A 418 42.99 6.15 -7.44
C ALA A 418 42.02 5.79 -6.31
N ALA A 419 40.77 6.25 -6.38
CA ALA A 419 39.73 5.92 -5.40
C ALA A 419 39.26 4.46 -5.56
N VAL A 420 39.10 3.99 -6.80
CA VAL A 420 38.80 2.59 -7.12
C VAL A 420 39.91 1.66 -6.60
N ALA A 421 41.18 2.01 -6.80
CA ALA A 421 42.32 1.25 -6.27
C ALA A 421 42.37 1.26 -4.73
N GLN A 422 41.99 2.37 -4.08
CA GLN A 422 41.89 2.43 -2.63
C GLN A 422 40.79 1.50 -2.09
N VAL A 423 39.61 1.49 -2.70
CA VAL A 423 38.51 0.59 -2.31
C VAL A 423 38.85 -0.87 -2.60
N GLU A 424 39.51 -1.18 -3.72
CA GLU A 424 40.03 -2.52 -4.01
C GLU A 424 41.03 -2.98 -2.93
N SER A 425 41.89 -2.10 -2.43
CA SER A 425 42.79 -2.40 -1.31
C SER A 425 42.05 -2.59 0.04
N LEU A 426 40.93 -1.91 0.28
CA LEU A 426 40.12 -2.09 1.49
C LEU A 426 39.38 -3.43 1.47
N LEU A 427 38.78 -3.80 0.32
CA LEU A 427 38.13 -5.09 0.11
C LEU A 427 39.14 -6.25 0.28
N GLN A 428 40.37 -6.10 -0.23
CA GLN A 428 41.46 -7.07 -0.02
C GLN A 428 41.89 -7.18 1.46
N ALA A 429 41.95 -6.05 2.18
CA ALA A 429 42.28 -6.07 3.62
C ALA A 429 41.19 -6.77 4.44
N TYR A 430 39.90 -6.53 4.12
CA TYR A 430 38.79 -7.27 4.70
C TYR A 430 38.91 -8.77 4.41
N GLU A 431 39.11 -9.16 3.14
CA GLU A 431 39.26 -10.57 2.75
C GLU A 431 40.42 -11.28 3.48
N GLN A 432 41.55 -10.60 3.67
CA GLN A 432 42.68 -11.13 4.42
C GLN A 432 42.34 -11.33 5.90
N SER A 433 41.69 -10.36 6.56
CA SER A 433 41.24 -10.50 7.95
C SER A 433 40.22 -11.64 8.13
N LEU A 434 39.31 -11.81 7.16
CA LEU A 434 38.34 -12.90 7.11
C LEU A 434 39.03 -14.26 7.01
N LYS A 435 40.00 -14.42 6.08
CA LYS A 435 40.79 -15.65 5.89
C LYS A 435 41.65 -15.99 7.11
N LEU A 436 42.24 -14.99 7.78
CA LEU A 436 43.00 -15.20 9.01
C LEU A 436 42.13 -15.80 10.13
N SER A 437 40.88 -15.35 10.28
CA SER A 437 39.96 -15.90 11.30
C SER A 437 39.67 -17.41 11.11
N MET A 438 39.59 -17.89 9.86
CA MET A 438 39.45 -19.32 9.54
C MET A 438 40.71 -20.12 9.93
N MET A 439 41.90 -19.57 9.68
CA MET A 439 43.17 -20.20 10.02
C MET A 439 43.40 -20.28 11.53
N SER A 440 43.11 -19.21 12.27
CA SER A 440 43.18 -19.20 13.74
C SER A 440 42.20 -20.18 14.37
N SER A 441 41.01 -20.37 13.79
CA SER A 441 40.05 -21.40 14.22
C SER A 441 40.54 -22.84 14.02
N SER A 442 41.59 -23.03 13.22
CA SER A 442 42.13 -24.36 12.86
C SER A 442 43.40 -24.74 13.63
N THR A 443 43.94 -23.85 14.48
CA THR A 443 45.20 -24.08 15.21
C THR A 443 45.14 -23.61 16.66
N HIS A 444 45.28 -24.55 17.59
CA HIS A 444 45.18 -24.30 19.03
C HIS A 444 46.46 -23.63 19.55
N LEU A 445 46.55 -22.30 19.45
CA LEU A 445 47.70 -21.50 19.89
C LEU A 445 47.28 -20.44 20.92
N GLN A 446 48.03 -20.36 22.01
CA GLN A 446 47.90 -19.30 23.02
C GLN A 446 48.42 -17.97 22.48
N PRO A 447 47.84 -16.81 22.89
CA PRO A 447 48.33 -15.51 22.48
C PRO A 447 49.70 -15.20 23.12
N GLN A 448 50.77 -15.24 22.33
CA GLN A 448 52.08 -14.75 22.75
C GLN A 448 52.22 -13.24 22.52
N PHE A 449 51.81 -12.44 23.50
CA PHE A 449 52.40 -11.12 23.73
C PHE A 449 52.75 -10.96 25.21
N GLN A 450 53.98 -10.53 25.49
CA GLN A 450 54.54 -10.53 26.84
C GLN A 450 54.20 -9.26 27.61
N SER A 451 53.63 -9.43 28.81
CA SER A 451 53.87 -8.55 29.96
C SER A 451 53.90 -9.44 31.20
N ALA A 452 54.88 -9.26 32.08
CA ALA A 452 55.19 -10.23 33.12
C ALA A 452 55.08 -9.64 34.53
N ALA A 453 54.19 -10.19 35.37
CA ALA A 453 54.39 -10.36 36.81
C ALA A 453 53.33 -11.26 37.47
N PHE A 454 53.74 -11.93 38.56
CA PHE A 454 52.92 -12.65 39.55
C PHE A 454 52.22 -13.97 39.15
N THR A 455 51.81 -14.72 40.18
CA THR A 455 51.89 -16.19 40.24
C THR A 455 50.75 -16.82 41.05
N ASP A 456 50.46 -18.09 40.76
CA ASP A 456 49.77 -19.08 41.59
C ASP A 456 48.43 -18.69 42.26
N MET A 457 47.34 -19.30 41.77
CA MET A 457 46.59 -20.30 42.56
C MET A 457 45.66 -21.12 41.65
N GLN A 458 45.64 -22.45 41.82
CA GLN A 458 44.53 -23.29 41.31
C GLN A 458 43.30 -23.16 42.23
N PRO A 459 42.10 -23.40 41.68
CA PRO A 459 41.40 -24.62 42.10
C PRO A 459 40.73 -25.40 40.94
N ASN A 460 40.43 -26.67 41.20
CA ASN A 460 39.61 -27.54 40.34
C ASN A 460 38.22 -26.94 40.05
N PHE A 461 37.63 -27.27 38.89
CA PHE A 461 36.22 -27.70 38.84
C PHE A 461 35.91 -28.54 37.59
N ASP A 462 35.78 -29.85 37.79
CA ASP A 462 35.64 -30.92 36.79
C ASP A 462 34.21 -31.01 36.19
N VAL A 463 33.62 -29.85 35.90
CA VAL A 463 32.23 -29.65 35.42
C VAL A 463 32.17 -28.54 34.35
N LEU A 464 33.24 -27.75 34.18
CA LEU A 464 33.27 -26.62 33.24
C LEU A 464 33.64 -27.03 31.80
N GLU A 465 34.45 -28.06 31.60
CA GLU A 465 34.91 -28.46 30.26
C GLU A 465 33.77 -28.93 29.35
N THR A 466 32.83 -29.74 29.86
CA THR A 466 31.68 -30.22 29.08
C THR A 466 30.80 -29.07 28.60
N ARG A 467 30.75 -27.96 29.36
CA ARG A 467 29.99 -26.76 28.97
C ARG A 467 30.77 -25.87 28.01
N ARG A 468 32.09 -25.73 28.18
CA ARG A 468 32.97 -25.04 27.22
C ARG A 468 32.90 -25.67 25.83
N ALA A 469 33.10 -26.99 25.73
CA ALA A 469 33.04 -27.70 24.46
C ALA A 469 31.71 -27.48 23.71
N SER A 470 30.58 -27.41 24.44
CA SER A 470 29.26 -27.12 23.84
C SER A 470 29.05 -25.67 23.39
N VAL A 471 29.81 -24.71 23.95
CA VAL A 471 29.76 -23.29 23.56
C VAL A 471 30.77 -23.00 22.43
N GLU A 472 31.96 -23.57 22.50
CA GLU A 472 33.02 -23.47 21.49
C GLU A 472 32.55 -24.04 20.15
N THR A 473 31.93 -25.23 20.15
CA THR A 473 31.33 -25.81 18.94
C THR A 473 30.17 -24.99 18.37
N LEU A 474 29.37 -24.32 19.21
CA LEU A 474 28.30 -23.42 18.75
C LEU A 474 28.87 -22.14 18.13
N ALA A 475 29.90 -21.55 18.75
CA ALA A 475 30.59 -20.35 18.27
C ALA A 475 31.29 -20.59 16.92
N GLU A 476 32.02 -21.71 16.78
CA GLU A 476 32.53 -22.18 15.49
C GLU A 476 31.42 -22.29 14.42
N SER A 477 30.24 -22.79 14.81
CA SER A 477 29.12 -23.02 13.90
C SER A 477 28.49 -21.71 13.41
N ARG A 478 28.52 -20.65 14.23
CA ARG A 478 28.08 -19.29 13.87
C ARG A 478 29.14 -18.56 13.04
N LEU A 479 30.42 -18.70 13.39
CA LEU A 479 31.55 -18.13 12.64
C LEU A 479 31.56 -18.63 11.17
N LYS A 480 31.30 -19.92 10.95
CA LYS A 480 31.20 -20.51 9.60
C LYS A 480 30.06 -19.90 8.77
N ILE A 481 28.89 -19.63 9.39
CA ILE A 481 27.76 -18.94 8.74
C ILE A 481 28.14 -17.50 8.40
N VAL A 482 28.64 -16.73 9.39
CA VAL A 482 29.05 -15.33 9.23
C VAL A 482 30.06 -15.17 8.10
N ILE A 483 31.06 -16.04 8.01
CA ILE A 483 32.08 -15.94 6.97
C ILE A 483 31.49 -16.22 5.58
N ALA A 484 30.54 -17.15 5.43
CA ALA A 484 29.87 -17.40 4.15
C ALA A 484 29.06 -16.17 3.70
N TYR A 485 28.27 -15.57 4.59
CA TYR A 485 27.54 -14.32 4.34
C TYR A 485 28.47 -13.14 4.00
N ALA A 486 29.54 -12.96 4.79
CA ALA A 486 30.54 -11.92 4.59
C ALA A 486 31.29 -12.08 3.25
N THR A 487 31.62 -13.32 2.84
CA THR A 487 32.27 -13.61 1.55
C THR A 487 31.35 -13.30 0.38
N HIS A 488 30.06 -13.64 0.47
CA HIS A 488 29.08 -13.27 -0.56
C HIS A 488 28.96 -11.74 -0.68
N ILE A 489 28.72 -11.03 0.43
CA ILE A 489 28.58 -9.57 0.42
C ILE A 489 29.87 -8.89 -0.08
N LEU A 490 31.05 -9.35 0.34
CA LEU A 490 32.35 -8.87 -0.15
C LEU A 490 32.44 -8.94 -1.69
N HIS A 491 32.08 -10.07 -2.30
CA HIS A 491 32.09 -10.21 -3.75
C HIS A 491 31.01 -9.34 -4.44
N VAL A 492 29.86 -9.11 -3.80
CA VAL A 492 28.87 -8.13 -4.28
C VAL A 492 29.42 -6.70 -4.24
N LEU A 493 30.19 -6.32 -3.20
CA LEU A 493 30.87 -5.02 -3.17
C LEU A 493 31.92 -4.88 -4.28
N HIS A 494 32.64 -5.96 -4.64
CA HIS A 494 33.51 -5.97 -5.82
C HIS A 494 32.73 -5.82 -7.14
N ILE A 495 31.53 -6.40 -7.27
CA ILE A 495 30.66 -6.20 -8.44
C ILE A 495 30.22 -4.72 -8.51
N LEU A 496 29.77 -4.14 -7.39
CA LEU A 496 29.37 -2.72 -7.31
C LEU A 496 30.53 -1.74 -7.58
N LEU A 497 31.80 -2.16 -7.42
CA LEU A 497 32.97 -1.34 -7.74
C LEU A 497 33.23 -1.21 -9.25
N TYR A 498 32.78 -2.17 -10.07
CA TYR A 498 33.14 -2.29 -11.49
C TYR A 498 31.95 -2.37 -12.46
N GLY A 499 30.75 -2.69 -11.98
CA GLY A 499 29.52 -2.80 -12.76
C GLY A 499 28.56 -1.63 -12.57
N SER A 500 27.54 -1.56 -13.44
CA SER A 500 26.40 -0.66 -13.23
C SER A 500 25.56 -1.13 -12.04
N TRP A 501 25.04 -0.18 -11.27
CA TRP A 501 24.14 -0.46 -10.14
C TRP A 501 22.69 -0.62 -10.60
N ASP A 502 22.36 -0.06 -11.77
CA ASP A 502 21.09 -0.23 -12.46
C ASP A 502 21.21 -1.36 -13.52
N PRO A 503 20.35 -2.40 -13.46
CA PRO A 503 20.30 -3.45 -14.48
C PRO A 503 20.00 -2.95 -15.89
N ILE A 504 19.20 -1.89 -16.05
CA ILE A 504 18.78 -1.41 -17.37
C ILE A 504 19.98 -0.78 -18.08
N SER A 505 20.64 0.17 -17.44
CA SER A 505 21.93 0.73 -17.89
C SER A 505 23.01 -0.32 -18.15
N MET A 506 22.94 -1.48 -17.48
CA MET A 506 23.88 -2.60 -17.68
C MET A 506 23.56 -3.45 -18.91
N LEU A 507 22.27 -3.70 -19.18
CA LEU A 507 21.78 -4.43 -20.36
C LEU A 507 21.87 -3.56 -21.62
N ASP A 508 21.51 -2.27 -21.53
CA ASP A 508 21.55 -1.31 -22.64
C ASP A 508 22.98 -1.09 -23.17
N ASN A 509 24.00 -1.23 -22.31
CA ASN A 509 25.42 -1.08 -22.67
C ASN A 509 26.14 -2.43 -22.87
N LEU A 510 25.42 -3.55 -22.89
CA LEU A 510 25.98 -4.90 -22.75
C LEU A 510 26.95 -5.29 -23.89
N ASP A 511 26.80 -4.75 -25.10
CA ASP A 511 27.74 -4.97 -26.21
C ASP A 511 29.11 -4.32 -25.98
N ASN A 512 29.13 -3.08 -25.49
CA ASN A 512 30.37 -2.36 -25.23
C ASN A 512 31.01 -2.79 -23.90
N TRP A 513 30.19 -3.14 -22.91
CA TRP A 513 30.67 -3.51 -21.57
C TRP A 513 31.25 -4.93 -21.50
N THR A 514 30.69 -5.92 -22.21
CA THR A 514 31.21 -7.30 -22.18
C THR A 514 32.66 -7.44 -22.68
N ALA A 515 33.13 -6.51 -23.52
CA ALA A 515 34.52 -6.45 -23.97
C ALA A 515 35.49 -5.74 -22.99
N SER A 516 35.00 -5.26 -21.84
CA SER A 516 35.77 -4.40 -20.92
C SER A 516 36.52 -5.17 -19.81
N PRO A 517 37.66 -4.66 -19.32
CA PRO A 517 38.34 -5.24 -18.16
C PRO A 517 37.50 -5.22 -16.87
N SER A 518 36.56 -4.28 -16.73
CA SER A 518 35.64 -4.21 -15.58
C SER A 518 34.60 -5.34 -15.60
N PHE A 519 34.09 -5.73 -16.78
CA PHE A 519 33.21 -6.88 -16.91
C PHE A 519 33.91 -8.19 -16.49
N VAL A 520 35.17 -8.41 -16.90
CA VAL A 520 35.96 -9.58 -16.50
C VAL A 520 36.14 -9.65 -14.97
N LYS A 521 36.36 -8.51 -14.29
CA LYS A 521 36.34 -8.47 -12.82
C LYS A 521 34.96 -8.84 -12.27
N CYS A 522 33.88 -8.26 -12.78
CA CYS A 522 32.51 -8.54 -12.34
C CYS A 522 32.13 -10.02 -12.48
N ASP A 523 32.46 -10.66 -13.61
CA ASP A 523 32.18 -12.07 -13.89
C ASP A 523 32.91 -13.01 -12.92
N SER A 524 34.21 -12.76 -12.69
CA SER A 524 34.96 -13.54 -11.68
C SER A 524 34.35 -13.44 -10.28
N HIS A 525 33.84 -12.26 -9.90
CA HIS A 525 33.23 -12.04 -8.60
C HIS A 525 31.78 -12.51 -8.50
N SER A 526 30.99 -12.57 -9.59
CA SER A 526 29.63 -13.12 -9.57
C SER A 526 29.64 -14.64 -9.38
N VAL A 527 30.56 -15.33 -10.07
CA VAL A 527 30.81 -16.77 -9.83
C VAL A 527 31.31 -17.01 -8.40
N SER A 528 32.20 -16.17 -7.87
CA SER A 528 32.64 -16.27 -6.46
C SER A 528 31.51 -15.97 -5.45
N ALA A 529 30.63 -15.01 -5.73
CA ALA A 529 29.46 -14.71 -4.90
C ALA A 529 28.47 -15.88 -4.89
N ALA A 530 28.25 -16.53 -6.04
CA ALA A 530 27.41 -17.74 -6.13
C ALA A 530 28.04 -18.96 -5.44
N ASN A 531 29.36 -19.11 -5.49
CA ASN A 531 30.07 -20.15 -4.71
C ASN A 531 29.94 -19.91 -3.19
N ALA A 532 30.02 -18.66 -2.72
CA ALA A 532 29.74 -18.33 -1.33
C ALA A 532 28.27 -18.61 -0.96
N LEU A 533 27.34 -18.37 -1.88
CA LEU A 533 25.91 -18.60 -1.73
C LEU A 533 25.55 -20.09 -1.61
N ASP A 534 26.24 -20.96 -2.34
CA ASP A 534 26.16 -22.43 -2.17
C ASP A 534 26.61 -22.87 -0.75
N GLN A 535 27.62 -22.21 -0.17
CA GLN A 535 28.02 -22.45 1.21
C GLN A 535 27.01 -21.92 2.22
N ILE A 536 26.40 -20.75 1.96
CA ILE A 536 25.29 -20.23 2.78
C ILE A 536 24.14 -21.25 2.80
N LEU A 537 23.65 -21.71 1.64
CA LEU A 537 22.56 -22.69 1.53
C LEU A 537 22.87 -24.08 2.13
N LYS A 538 24.12 -24.36 2.50
CA LYS A 538 24.55 -25.58 3.22
C LYS A 538 24.62 -25.39 4.74
N LEU A 539 24.75 -24.15 5.21
CA LEU A 539 24.93 -23.80 6.62
C LEU A 539 23.67 -23.17 7.23
N ASP A 540 22.89 -22.46 6.42
CA ASP A 540 21.61 -21.82 6.70
C ASP A 540 20.69 -22.01 5.45
N PRO A 541 20.08 -23.20 5.30
CA PRO A 541 19.25 -23.53 4.13
C PRO A 541 17.92 -22.77 4.07
N GLU A 542 17.59 -22.01 5.12
CA GLU A 542 16.39 -21.18 5.25
C GLU A 542 16.74 -19.68 5.10
N LEU A 543 18.00 -19.29 4.87
CA LEU A 543 18.49 -17.89 4.86
C LEU A 543 18.03 -17.07 6.09
N SER A 544 17.84 -17.77 7.21
CA SER A 544 17.27 -17.30 8.47
C SER A 544 18.19 -16.37 9.29
N PHE A 545 19.50 -16.37 9.00
CA PHE A 545 20.52 -15.63 9.75
C PHE A 545 20.50 -14.11 9.49
N MET A 546 20.14 -13.67 8.28
CA MET A 546 20.18 -12.24 7.90
C MET A 546 19.04 -11.77 6.97
N PRO A 547 17.80 -12.28 7.08
CA PRO A 547 16.78 -12.17 6.01
C PRO A 547 16.38 -10.73 5.65
N TYR A 548 16.33 -9.80 6.61
CA TYR A 548 15.97 -8.39 6.34
C TYR A 548 17.04 -7.64 5.52
N LEU A 549 18.34 -7.89 5.76
CA LEU A 549 19.42 -7.17 5.09
C LEU A 549 19.93 -7.87 3.83
N PHE A 550 19.82 -9.20 3.74
CA PHE A 550 20.51 -9.97 2.71
C PHE A 550 19.97 -9.76 1.28
N GLY A 551 18.67 -9.49 1.14
CA GLY A 551 17.98 -9.42 -0.16
C GLY A 551 18.59 -8.44 -1.17
N ILE A 552 19.10 -7.29 -0.73
CA ILE A 552 19.72 -6.29 -1.63
C ILE A 552 21.06 -6.80 -2.21
N TYR A 553 21.85 -7.54 -1.43
CA TYR A 553 23.15 -8.05 -1.87
C TYR A 553 22.98 -9.26 -2.78
N LEU A 554 22.05 -10.15 -2.42
CA LEU A 554 21.64 -11.28 -3.24
C LEU A 554 21.14 -10.83 -4.62
N LEU A 555 20.36 -9.74 -4.67
CA LEU A 555 19.90 -9.10 -5.91
C LEU A 555 21.07 -8.55 -6.74
N HIS A 556 21.91 -7.65 -6.19
CA HIS A 556 23.04 -7.07 -6.94
C HIS A 556 24.07 -8.11 -7.40
N GLY A 557 24.27 -9.20 -6.64
CA GLY A 557 25.14 -10.32 -7.02
C GLY A 557 24.64 -11.12 -8.23
N SER A 558 23.33 -11.09 -8.50
CA SER A 558 22.72 -11.84 -9.60
C SER A 558 22.83 -11.15 -10.97
N PHE A 559 22.92 -9.81 -11.00
CA PHE A 559 22.79 -9.02 -12.22
C PHE A 559 23.81 -9.45 -13.29
N VAL A 560 25.08 -9.61 -12.92
CA VAL A 560 26.14 -10.05 -13.84
C VAL A 560 25.86 -11.44 -14.44
N LEU A 561 25.25 -12.35 -13.65
CA LEU A 561 24.89 -13.68 -14.13
C LEU A 561 23.78 -13.62 -15.20
N LEU A 562 22.84 -12.67 -15.10
CA LEU A 562 21.84 -12.41 -16.16
C LEU A 562 22.54 -11.98 -17.47
N SER A 563 23.47 -11.03 -17.37
CA SER A 563 24.25 -10.52 -18.50
C SER A 563 25.09 -11.59 -19.20
N CYS A 564 25.58 -12.58 -18.45
CA CYS A 564 26.26 -13.74 -19.03
C CYS A 564 25.28 -14.76 -19.63
N ALA A 565 24.12 -14.98 -18.99
CA ALA A 565 23.12 -15.96 -19.40
C ALA A 565 22.39 -15.60 -20.71
N ASP A 566 22.22 -14.30 -21.00
CA ASP A 566 21.61 -13.80 -22.25
C ASP A 566 22.52 -13.98 -23.48
N LYS A 567 23.85 -13.96 -23.28
CA LYS A 567 24.84 -13.91 -24.38
C LYS A 567 25.66 -15.18 -24.60
N VAL A 568 25.93 -15.95 -23.55
CA VAL A 568 26.71 -17.19 -23.66
C VAL A 568 25.74 -18.34 -23.88
N GLN A 569 25.99 -19.17 -24.90
CA GLN A 569 25.30 -20.46 -25.02
C GLN A 569 25.69 -21.33 -23.82
N ILE A 570 24.80 -21.40 -22.82
CA ILE A 570 25.05 -21.97 -21.49
C ILE A 570 25.47 -23.46 -21.55
N GLU A 571 25.24 -24.12 -22.69
CA GLU A 571 25.61 -25.52 -22.96
C GLU A 571 27.12 -25.81 -22.80
N GLU A 572 28.02 -24.85 -23.04
CA GLU A 572 29.47 -25.07 -22.93
C GLU A 572 30.10 -24.72 -21.55
N HIS A 573 29.44 -23.90 -20.72
CA HIS A 573 30.02 -23.37 -19.47
C HIS A 573 29.33 -23.88 -18.19
N THR A 574 29.76 -25.06 -17.73
CA THR A 574 29.19 -25.76 -16.56
C THR A 574 29.22 -24.97 -15.25
N THR A 575 30.25 -24.15 -15.01
CA THR A 575 30.39 -23.33 -13.80
C THR A 575 29.39 -22.19 -13.75
N MET A 576 29.16 -21.50 -14.88
CA MET A 576 28.19 -20.41 -14.98
C MET A 576 26.77 -20.93 -14.75
N ARG A 577 26.44 -22.09 -15.34
CA ARG A 577 25.18 -22.78 -15.11
C ARG A 577 24.94 -23.07 -13.61
N GLN A 578 25.92 -23.64 -12.91
CA GLN A 578 25.80 -23.93 -11.48
C GLN A 578 25.65 -22.66 -10.63
N ALA A 579 26.29 -21.55 -11.02
CA ALA A 579 26.14 -20.25 -10.37
C ALA A 579 24.70 -19.72 -10.50
N CYS A 580 24.09 -19.82 -11.70
CA CYS A 580 22.68 -19.47 -11.92
C CYS A 580 21.73 -20.37 -11.12
N GLU A 581 21.86 -21.69 -11.21
CA GLU A 581 21.02 -22.66 -10.47
C GLU A 581 21.07 -22.43 -8.94
N THR A 582 22.25 -22.11 -8.40
CA THR A 582 22.42 -21.75 -6.98
C THR A 582 21.75 -20.43 -6.63
N THR A 583 21.88 -19.42 -7.51
CA THR A 583 21.35 -18.07 -7.29
C THR A 583 19.82 -18.05 -7.34
N ILE A 584 19.20 -18.81 -8.26
CA ILE A 584 17.74 -18.99 -8.31
C ILE A 584 17.23 -19.57 -6.98
N ARG A 585 17.80 -20.70 -6.55
CA ARG A 585 17.38 -21.38 -5.31
C ARG A 585 17.51 -20.50 -4.07
N ALA A 586 18.56 -19.68 -3.99
CA ALA A 586 18.71 -18.74 -2.89
C ALA A 586 17.63 -17.64 -2.91
N HIS A 587 17.29 -17.11 -4.08
CA HIS A 587 16.22 -16.13 -4.23
C HIS A 587 14.87 -16.71 -3.77
N GLU A 588 14.52 -17.93 -4.23
CA GLU A 588 13.30 -18.65 -3.80
C GLU A 588 13.18 -18.76 -2.28
N VAL A 589 14.25 -19.19 -1.60
CA VAL A 589 14.30 -19.29 -0.13
C VAL A 589 14.19 -17.91 0.53
N CYS A 590 14.85 -16.88 -0.03
CA CYS A 590 14.88 -15.54 0.55
C CYS A 590 13.47 -14.94 0.66
N VAL A 591 12.64 -15.10 -0.38
CA VAL A 591 11.23 -14.69 -0.39
C VAL A 591 10.36 -15.53 0.54
N ALA A 592 10.61 -16.84 0.63
CA ALA A 592 9.86 -17.72 1.52
C ALA A 592 10.07 -17.40 3.01
N THR A 593 11.28 -16.95 3.38
CA THR A 593 11.68 -16.68 4.77
C THR A 593 11.30 -15.28 5.26
N LEU A 594 11.40 -14.27 4.40
CA LEU A 594 10.89 -12.93 4.71
C LEU A 594 10.31 -12.30 3.45
N ASN A 595 8.98 -12.31 3.36
CA ASN A 595 8.27 -11.64 2.28
C ASN A 595 8.32 -10.12 2.45
N THR A 596 9.30 -9.45 1.80
CA THR A 596 9.20 -8.02 1.52
C THR A 596 8.88 -7.80 0.05
N GLU A 597 8.00 -6.84 -0.26
CA GLU A 597 7.64 -6.53 -1.66
C GLU A 597 8.85 -6.16 -2.52
N TYR A 598 9.92 -5.63 -1.95
CA TYR A 598 11.14 -5.31 -2.70
C TYR A 598 11.89 -6.56 -3.18
N GLN A 599 11.81 -7.67 -2.44
CA GLN A 599 12.27 -8.96 -2.96
C GLN A 599 11.31 -9.46 -4.03
N LEU A 600 10.00 -9.46 -3.79
CA LEU A 600 9.00 -9.92 -4.77
C LEU A 600 9.03 -9.16 -6.11
N SER A 601 9.02 -7.83 -6.09
CA SER A 601 8.88 -7.02 -7.31
C SER A 601 10.07 -7.16 -8.24
N ASN A 602 11.28 -7.27 -7.68
CA ASN A 602 12.52 -7.45 -8.44
C ASN A 602 12.76 -8.93 -8.78
N MET A 603 12.33 -9.87 -7.92
CA MET A 603 12.41 -11.31 -8.22
C MET A 603 11.37 -11.80 -9.20
N ALA A 604 10.20 -11.19 -9.33
CA ALA A 604 9.25 -11.57 -10.38
C ALA A 604 9.94 -11.43 -11.75
N PHE A 605 10.54 -10.27 -11.99
CA PHE A 605 11.39 -10.00 -13.16
C PHE A 605 12.61 -10.93 -13.24
N LEU A 606 13.33 -11.14 -12.14
CA LEU A 606 14.53 -12.00 -12.11
C LEU A 606 14.22 -13.47 -12.42
N LEU A 607 13.11 -14.00 -11.87
CA LEU A 607 12.67 -15.38 -12.03
C LEU A 607 12.02 -15.59 -13.40
N GLU A 608 11.22 -14.64 -13.92
CA GLU A 608 10.72 -14.72 -15.30
C GLU A 608 11.89 -14.79 -16.30
N LEU A 609 12.93 -13.97 -16.11
CA LEU A 609 14.11 -13.94 -16.98
C LEU A 609 14.99 -15.21 -16.83
N LEU A 610 15.33 -15.60 -15.60
CA LEU A 610 16.15 -16.80 -15.34
C LEU A 610 15.42 -18.10 -15.69
N ALA A 611 14.13 -18.21 -15.38
CA ALA A 611 13.32 -19.36 -15.79
C ALA A 611 13.16 -19.38 -17.31
N GLY A 612 12.99 -18.24 -17.98
CA GLY A 612 12.97 -18.17 -19.44
C GLY A 612 14.23 -18.78 -20.08
N ILE A 613 15.41 -18.37 -19.62
CA ILE A 613 16.70 -18.84 -20.16
C ILE A 613 16.98 -20.31 -19.80
N CYS A 614 16.69 -20.73 -18.56
CA CYS A 614 16.87 -22.13 -18.15
C CYS A 614 15.82 -23.08 -18.76
N LEU A 615 14.60 -22.62 -19.04
CA LEU A 615 13.57 -23.43 -19.68
C LEU A 615 13.84 -23.59 -21.18
N ALA A 616 14.33 -22.55 -21.86
CA ALA A 616 14.75 -22.62 -23.26
C ALA A 616 15.80 -23.73 -23.50
N THR A 617 16.77 -23.85 -22.59
CA THR A 617 17.83 -24.89 -22.65
C THR A 617 17.35 -26.28 -22.18
N PHE A 618 16.39 -26.38 -21.26
CA PHE A 618 15.84 -27.69 -20.86
C PHE A 618 14.84 -28.28 -21.86
N VAL A 619 14.01 -27.46 -22.51
CA VAL A 619 12.96 -27.93 -23.45
C VAL A 619 13.57 -28.49 -24.74
N ALA A 620 14.65 -27.89 -25.24
CA ALA A 620 15.32 -28.32 -26.47
C ALA A 620 15.80 -29.79 -26.42
N ALA A 621 16.10 -30.33 -25.24
CA ALA A 621 16.74 -31.63 -25.07
C ALA A 621 15.79 -32.84 -24.89
N ARG A 622 14.48 -32.64 -24.67
CA ARG A 622 13.58 -33.72 -24.17
C ARG A 622 12.13 -33.75 -24.68
N ILE A 623 11.88 -33.44 -25.96
CA ILE A 623 10.57 -33.71 -26.59
C ILE A 623 10.74 -34.68 -27.78
N PRO A 624 10.19 -35.91 -27.73
CA PRO A 624 10.05 -36.77 -28.90
C PRO A 624 9.07 -36.16 -29.91
N ALA A 625 9.41 -36.16 -31.19
CA ALA A 625 8.67 -35.45 -32.22
C ALA A 625 7.31 -36.12 -32.59
N THR A 626 6.28 -35.86 -31.81
CA THR A 626 4.87 -36.16 -32.15
C THR A 626 3.91 -35.09 -31.62
N THR A 627 2.95 -34.68 -32.46
CA THR A 627 1.83 -33.78 -32.14
C THR A 627 2.17 -32.30 -31.96
N GLN A 628 2.76 -31.69 -32.98
CA GLN A 628 2.61 -30.25 -33.19
C GLN A 628 1.11 -29.92 -33.38
N ARG A 629 0.56 -29.06 -32.50
CA ARG A 629 -0.72 -28.39 -32.71
C ARG A 629 -0.43 -26.92 -32.96
N ASP A 630 -0.99 -26.35 -34.03
CA ASP A 630 -0.80 -24.94 -34.34
C ASP A 630 -1.60 -24.07 -33.35
N ILE A 631 -0.88 -23.48 -32.38
CA ILE A 631 -1.41 -22.39 -31.56
C ILE A 631 -1.24 -21.11 -32.36
N SER A 632 -2.34 -20.43 -32.68
CA SER A 632 -2.30 -19.15 -33.40
C SER A 632 -1.93 -18.00 -32.46
N ILE A 633 -0.64 -17.90 -32.12
CA ILE A 633 -0.11 -16.77 -31.34
C ILE A 633 -0.53 -15.46 -32.01
N TYR A 634 -1.27 -14.62 -31.29
CA TYR A 634 -1.67 -13.30 -31.75
C TYR A 634 -0.42 -12.42 -31.98
N THR A 635 -0.24 -11.94 -33.20
CA THR A 635 0.79 -10.93 -33.51
C THR A 635 0.25 -9.53 -33.18
N PRO A 636 0.92 -8.76 -32.30
CA PRO A 636 0.51 -7.37 -32.02
C PRO A 636 0.57 -6.49 -33.26
N LYS A 637 -0.39 -5.56 -33.37
CA LYS A 637 -0.39 -4.52 -34.40
C LYS A 637 0.30 -3.28 -33.85
N TYR A 638 1.34 -2.83 -34.53
CA TYR A 638 2.05 -1.59 -34.23
C TYR A 638 2.56 -0.95 -35.53
N ARG A 639 2.94 0.32 -35.43
CA ARG A 639 3.69 1.05 -36.46
C ARG A 639 4.95 1.64 -35.85
N ILE A 640 5.85 2.12 -36.70
CA ILE A 640 7.06 2.85 -36.32
C ILE A 640 6.84 4.34 -36.59
N SER A 641 7.27 5.20 -35.67
CA SER A 641 7.21 6.65 -35.83
C SER A 641 8.07 7.13 -37.01
N PRO A 642 7.58 8.09 -37.83
CA PRO A 642 8.38 8.77 -38.83
C PRO A 642 9.31 9.87 -38.25
N ILE A 643 9.16 10.24 -36.97
CA ILE A 643 9.92 11.32 -36.32
C ILE A 643 11.18 10.79 -35.62
N ASP A 644 11.03 9.76 -34.79
CA ASP A 644 12.09 9.27 -33.88
C ASP A 644 12.37 7.76 -33.98
N GLY A 645 11.54 7.01 -34.72
CA GLY A 645 11.63 5.55 -34.81
C GLY A 645 11.00 4.77 -33.64
N SER A 646 10.29 5.44 -32.72
CA SER A 646 9.56 4.77 -31.63
C SER A 646 8.50 3.80 -32.15
N THR A 647 8.35 2.67 -31.47
CA THR A 647 7.19 1.78 -31.60
C THR A 647 5.92 2.50 -31.11
N ILE A 648 4.84 2.38 -31.88
CA ILE A 648 3.51 2.90 -31.54
C ILE A 648 2.51 1.74 -31.73
N ALA A 649 1.99 1.20 -30.62
CA ALA A 649 0.94 0.19 -30.65
C ALA A 649 -0.36 0.73 -31.27
N LEU A 650 -1.05 -0.10 -32.04
CA LEU A 650 -2.30 0.25 -32.72
C LEU A 650 -3.49 -0.50 -32.08
N PRO A 651 -4.55 0.21 -31.67
CA PRO A 651 -5.74 -0.42 -31.09
C PRO A 651 -6.58 -1.14 -32.15
N THR A 652 -7.52 -1.96 -31.68
CA THR A 652 -8.70 -2.34 -32.47
C THR A 652 -9.83 -1.30 -32.33
N PRO A 653 -10.73 -1.17 -33.31
CA PRO A 653 -11.96 -0.37 -33.17
C PRO A 653 -12.77 -0.75 -31.93
N GLU A 654 -12.76 -2.04 -31.57
CA GLU A 654 -13.43 -2.60 -30.40
C GLU A 654 -12.80 -2.09 -29.09
N GLN A 655 -11.47 -2.04 -28.99
CA GLN A 655 -10.77 -1.47 -27.83
C GLN A 655 -11.05 0.04 -27.67
N LEU A 656 -11.08 0.81 -28.76
CA LEU A 656 -11.43 2.24 -28.72
C LEU A 656 -12.89 2.44 -28.27
N ALA A 657 -13.82 1.70 -28.87
CA ALA A 657 -15.23 1.72 -28.50
C ALA A 657 -15.51 1.19 -27.09
N PHE A 658 -14.57 0.44 -26.51
CA PHE A 658 -14.59 0.06 -25.10
C PHE A 658 -14.07 1.20 -24.20
N GLN A 659 -12.91 1.79 -24.48
CA GLN A 659 -12.40 2.97 -23.73
C GLN A 659 -13.43 4.13 -23.71
N ASP A 660 -14.14 4.37 -24.82
CA ASP A 660 -15.22 5.36 -24.93
C ASP A 660 -16.46 5.09 -24.05
N LYS A 661 -16.52 3.95 -23.34
CA LYS A 661 -17.53 3.67 -22.31
C LYS A 661 -17.22 4.37 -20.98
N GLU A 662 -15.94 4.56 -20.66
CA GLU A 662 -15.36 5.10 -19.42
C GLU A 662 -15.71 4.38 -18.10
N ILE A 663 -16.97 4.00 -17.90
CA ILE A 663 -17.49 3.41 -16.66
C ILE A 663 -18.32 2.16 -16.98
N GLY A 664 -17.93 1.05 -16.37
CA GLY A 664 -18.63 -0.24 -16.31
C GLY A 664 -19.10 -0.59 -14.91
N VAL A 665 -19.76 -1.74 -14.77
CA VAL A 665 -20.31 -2.23 -13.49
C VAL A 665 -20.26 -3.76 -13.41
N LEU A 666 -19.48 -4.29 -12.47
CA LEU A 666 -19.42 -5.73 -12.17
C LEU A 666 -20.55 -6.11 -11.21
N ILE A 667 -21.40 -7.07 -11.58
CA ILE A 667 -22.57 -7.43 -10.77
C ILE A 667 -22.33 -8.73 -9.98
N HIS A 668 -21.93 -8.59 -8.72
CA HIS A 668 -21.72 -9.71 -7.80
C HIS A 668 -23.04 -10.21 -7.19
N PHE A 669 -23.72 -11.10 -7.93
CA PHE A 669 -24.98 -11.70 -7.49
C PHE A 669 -25.11 -13.20 -7.79
N GLU A 670 -24.69 -14.04 -6.84
CA GLU A 670 -24.89 -15.50 -6.88
C GLU A 670 -25.12 -16.06 -5.45
N ILE A 671 -24.89 -17.37 -5.22
CA ILE A 671 -25.17 -18.00 -3.91
C ILE A 671 -24.31 -17.42 -2.77
N ALA A 672 -23.14 -16.85 -3.09
CA ALA A 672 -22.29 -16.08 -2.18
C ALA A 672 -23.04 -14.95 -1.43
N THR A 673 -24.05 -14.30 -2.03
CA THR A 673 -24.86 -13.23 -1.41
C THR A 673 -25.59 -13.68 -0.14
N TYR A 674 -25.83 -14.99 0.02
CA TYR A 674 -26.61 -15.57 1.13
C TYR A 674 -25.74 -16.05 2.31
N ILE A 675 -24.42 -16.13 2.12
CA ILE A 675 -23.44 -16.52 3.16
C ILE A 675 -22.70 -15.30 3.74
N SER A 676 -21.60 -15.53 4.47
CA SER A 676 -20.78 -14.48 5.12
C SER A 676 -19.37 -14.33 4.54
N ASN A 677 -18.82 -15.39 3.94
CA ASN A 677 -17.63 -15.34 3.11
C ASN A 677 -17.92 -14.51 1.83
N ASP A 678 -16.89 -14.05 1.12
CA ASP A 678 -17.05 -13.36 -0.16
C ASP A 678 -16.70 -14.31 -1.30
N GLY A 679 -17.67 -14.60 -2.18
CA GLY A 679 -17.44 -15.43 -3.37
C GLY A 679 -17.08 -16.91 -3.17
N CYS A 680 -17.10 -17.43 -1.93
CA CYS A 680 -16.43 -18.68 -1.51
C CYS A 680 -14.89 -18.63 -1.54
N ASN A 681 -14.30 -17.43 -1.57
CA ASN A 681 -12.85 -17.20 -1.67
C ASN A 681 -12.10 -17.80 -0.48
N ASN A 682 -10.92 -18.38 -0.77
CA ASN A 682 -9.98 -18.99 0.19
C ASN A 682 -10.57 -20.12 1.06
N VAL A 683 -11.71 -20.71 0.70
CA VAL A 683 -12.28 -21.89 1.38
C VAL A 683 -12.65 -22.96 0.34
N PRO A 684 -11.68 -23.78 -0.12
CA PRO A 684 -11.86 -24.72 -1.25
C PRO A 684 -12.97 -25.77 -1.05
N THR A 685 -13.39 -25.99 0.19
CA THR A 685 -14.36 -27.00 0.63
C THR A 685 -15.76 -26.42 0.82
N LEU A 686 -15.96 -25.12 0.61
CA LEU A 686 -17.23 -24.44 0.84
C LEU A 686 -18.13 -24.53 -0.40
N VAL A 687 -19.11 -25.42 -0.32
CA VAL A 687 -20.23 -25.56 -1.27
C VAL A 687 -21.54 -25.26 -0.53
N PRO A 688 -22.09 -24.03 -0.63
CA PRO A 688 -23.38 -23.68 -0.04
C PRO A 688 -24.55 -24.55 -0.56
N ASN A 689 -25.60 -24.71 0.24
CA ASN A 689 -26.79 -25.46 -0.21
C ASN A 689 -27.68 -24.58 -1.09
N GLN A 690 -28.02 -25.03 -2.30
CA GLN A 690 -28.82 -24.30 -3.30
C GLN A 690 -30.16 -23.75 -2.76
N THR A 691 -30.75 -24.41 -1.76
CA THR A 691 -32.00 -23.98 -1.11
C THR A 691 -31.93 -22.62 -0.44
N ILE A 692 -30.75 -22.02 -0.26
CA ILE A 692 -30.61 -20.66 0.31
C ILE A 692 -30.77 -19.54 -0.73
N PHE A 693 -30.68 -19.83 -2.03
CA PHE A 693 -30.75 -18.81 -3.09
C PHE A 693 -32.21 -18.47 -3.43
N ASP A 694 -32.83 -17.57 -2.67
CA ASP A 694 -34.26 -17.23 -2.76
C ASP A 694 -34.51 -15.71 -2.98
N PRO A 695 -34.21 -15.17 -4.18
CA PRO A 695 -34.38 -13.75 -4.50
C PRO A 695 -35.87 -13.39 -4.72
N THR A 696 -36.59 -13.21 -3.62
CA THR A 696 -38.03 -12.94 -3.58
C THR A 696 -38.54 -11.71 -4.35
N LEU A 697 -37.67 -10.78 -4.75
CA LEU A 697 -37.99 -9.52 -5.44
C LEU A 697 -37.04 -9.23 -6.63
N LEU A 698 -36.44 -10.25 -7.25
CA LEU A 698 -35.46 -10.07 -8.35
C LEU A 698 -35.98 -9.09 -9.43
N ASN A 699 -35.27 -7.98 -9.62
CA ASN A 699 -35.59 -7.02 -10.67
C ASN A 699 -34.33 -6.38 -11.28
N THR A 700 -33.84 -7.02 -12.33
CA THR A 700 -32.70 -6.56 -13.15
C THR A 700 -32.93 -5.21 -13.83
N ASN A 701 -34.18 -4.76 -14.01
CA ASN A 701 -34.45 -3.39 -14.47
C ASN A 701 -34.04 -2.35 -13.43
N GLN A 702 -34.20 -2.64 -12.13
CA GLN A 702 -33.77 -1.75 -11.04
C GLN A 702 -32.25 -1.71 -10.90
N TRP A 703 -31.55 -2.77 -11.36
CA TRP A 703 -30.10 -2.74 -11.54
C TRP A 703 -29.75 -1.77 -12.68
N MET A 704 -30.43 -1.85 -13.83
CA MET A 704 -30.22 -0.93 -14.97
C MET A 704 -30.59 0.52 -14.67
N ASP A 705 -31.66 0.79 -13.92
CA ASP A 705 -31.99 2.12 -13.39
C ASP A 705 -30.81 2.67 -12.57
N THR A 706 -30.12 1.81 -11.82
CA THR A 706 -28.96 2.18 -10.99
C THR A 706 -27.70 2.42 -11.84
N ILE A 707 -27.37 1.49 -12.74
CA ILE A 707 -26.21 1.54 -13.66
C ILE A 707 -26.29 2.79 -14.56
N THR A 708 -27.47 3.07 -15.13
CA THR A 708 -27.67 4.28 -15.94
C THR A 708 -27.65 5.56 -15.10
N SER A 709 -28.04 5.52 -13.81
CA SER A 709 -27.93 6.67 -12.90
C SER A 709 -26.49 7.01 -12.46
N LEU A 710 -25.58 6.03 -12.50
CA LEU A 710 -24.13 6.24 -12.40
C LEU A 710 -23.55 6.88 -13.68
N GLY A 711 -24.24 6.70 -14.81
CA GLY A 711 -23.77 7.09 -16.13
C GLY A 711 -23.00 6.00 -16.88
N ALA A 712 -22.85 4.81 -16.31
CA ALA A 712 -22.14 3.68 -16.90
C ALA A 712 -22.76 3.20 -18.23
N LYS A 713 -21.92 2.63 -19.11
CA LYS A 713 -22.29 2.24 -20.49
C LYS A 713 -22.27 0.74 -20.73
N TYR A 714 -21.73 -0.04 -19.79
CA TYR A 714 -21.79 -1.49 -19.77
C TYR A 714 -21.95 -2.00 -18.35
N ALA A 715 -22.29 -3.28 -18.24
CA ALA A 715 -22.22 -4.04 -17.00
C ALA A 715 -21.85 -5.49 -17.32
N THR A 716 -21.10 -6.12 -16.42
CA THR A 716 -20.65 -7.51 -16.54
C THR A 716 -21.26 -8.31 -15.40
N LEU A 717 -22.02 -9.36 -15.70
CA LEU A 717 -22.70 -10.16 -14.67
C LEU A 717 -21.85 -11.36 -14.26
N VAL A 718 -21.70 -11.56 -12.94
CA VAL A 718 -21.17 -12.80 -12.37
C VAL A 718 -22.17 -13.94 -12.59
N ALA A 719 -22.04 -14.61 -13.74
CA ALA A 719 -22.87 -15.74 -14.12
C ALA A 719 -22.57 -16.96 -13.24
N LYS A 720 -21.28 -17.13 -12.86
CA LYS A 720 -20.81 -18.14 -11.90
C LYS A 720 -19.49 -17.70 -11.25
N HIS A 721 -19.44 -17.68 -9.91
CA HIS A 721 -18.22 -17.39 -9.14
C HIS A 721 -17.55 -18.68 -8.62
N ASN A 722 -16.51 -18.51 -7.79
CA ASN A 722 -15.68 -19.57 -7.22
C ASN A 722 -16.47 -20.60 -6.37
N CYS A 723 -17.65 -20.24 -5.85
CA CYS A 723 -18.61 -21.19 -5.26
C CYS A 723 -19.07 -22.29 -6.25
N GLY A 724 -19.03 -22.01 -7.55
CA GLY A 724 -19.44 -22.90 -8.64
C GLY A 724 -20.92 -22.80 -9.03
N PHE A 725 -21.70 -21.88 -8.45
CA PHE A 725 -23.16 -21.81 -8.66
C PHE A 725 -23.51 -21.07 -9.95
N ALA A 726 -24.20 -21.72 -10.89
CA ALA A 726 -24.66 -21.05 -12.11
C ALA A 726 -26.00 -20.32 -11.86
N THR A 727 -26.05 -19.02 -12.16
CA THR A 727 -27.25 -18.18 -11.99
C THR A 727 -28.26 -18.30 -13.14
N TRP A 728 -27.97 -19.18 -14.11
CA TRP A 728 -28.88 -19.65 -15.16
C TRP A 728 -29.05 -21.17 -15.09
N PRO A 729 -30.16 -21.74 -15.60
CA PRO A 729 -30.33 -23.17 -15.73
C PRO A 729 -29.43 -23.68 -16.87
N SER A 730 -28.23 -24.15 -16.54
CA SER A 730 -27.34 -24.83 -17.50
C SER A 730 -27.71 -26.31 -17.58
N ASP A 731 -27.99 -26.81 -18.78
CA ASP A 731 -28.41 -28.19 -19.02
C ASP A 731 -27.23 -29.18 -19.17
N VAL A 732 -25.98 -28.69 -19.11
CA VAL A 732 -24.73 -29.44 -19.35
C VAL A 732 -24.68 -30.75 -18.56
N ILE A 733 -24.35 -31.84 -19.27
CA ILE A 733 -24.17 -33.19 -18.72
C ILE A 733 -22.71 -33.61 -18.80
N PHE A 734 -22.22 -34.31 -17.78
CA PHE A 734 -20.82 -34.75 -17.70
C PHE A 734 -20.67 -36.08 -16.95
N GLN A 735 -19.47 -36.67 -17.04
CA GLN A 735 -19.12 -37.97 -16.45
C GLN A 735 -18.26 -37.79 -15.17
N THR A 736 -18.68 -38.40 -14.07
CA THR A 736 -17.98 -38.35 -12.77
C THR A 736 -16.80 -39.33 -12.71
N THR A 737 -15.94 -39.20 -11.69
CA THR A 737 -14.90 -40.18 -11.36
C THR A 737 -15.45 -41.58 -11.07
N ASP A 738 -16.68 -41.66 -10.58
CA ASP A 738 -17.39 -42.92 -10.27
C ASP A 738 -18.10 -43.52 -11.51
N ASN A 739 -17.84 -42.93 -12.70
CA ASN A 739 -18.37 -43.35 -14.00
C ASN A 739 -19.90 -43.23 -14.12
N GLU A 740 -20.51 -42.28 -13.40
CA GLU A 740 -21.91 -41.89 -13.59
C GLU A 740 -22.01 -40.69 -14.54
N THR A 741 -23.04 -40.62 -15.38
CA THR A 741 -23.38 -39.42 -16.17
C THR A 741 -24.44 -38.63 -15.44
N ILE A 742 -24.15 -37.37 -15.10
CA ILE A 742 -25.06 -36.47 -14.37
C ILE A 742 -25.17 -35.11 -15.06
N HIS A 743 -26.24 -34.36 -14.77
CA HIS A 743 -26.32 -32.93 -15.07
C HIS A 743 -25.45 -32.12 -14.11
N TYR A 744 -25.02 -30.94 -14.53
CA TYR A 744 -24.53 -29.88 -13.66
C TYR A 744 -25.67 -29.38 -12.78
N ASN A 745 -25.94 -30.09 -11.69
CA ASN A 745 -27.09 -29.88 -10.80
C ASN A 745 -26.87 -28.81 -9.73
N TYR A 746 -25.92 -27.90 -9.93
CA TYR A 746 -25.55 -26.83 -9.00
C TYR A 746 -25.81 -25.45 -9.60
N THR A 747 -27.10 -25.21 -9.87
CA THR A 747 -27.61 -24.02 -10.57
C THR A 747 -28.86 -23.46 -9.88
N ILE A 748 -29.34 -22.32 -10.39
CA ILE A 748 -30.66 -21.77 -10.06
C ILE A 748 -31.82 -22.78 -10.23
N ALA A 749 -31.73 -23.75 -11.15
CA ALA A 749 -32.76 -24.76 -11.38
C ALA A 749 -32.98 -25.71 -10.19
N GLN A 750 -32.06 -25.75 -9.23
CA GLN A 750 -32.17 -26.52 -7.98
C GLN A 750 -32.41 -25.64 -6.74
N SER A 751 -32.64 -24.33 -6.94
CA SER A 751 -33.01 -23.37 -5.90
C SER A 751 -34.55 -23.23 -5.76
N PRO A 752 -35.06 -22.52 -4.74
CA PRO A 752 -36.50 -22.21 -4.60
C PRO A 752 -37.08 -21.42 -5.79
N VAL A 753 -36.24 -20.71 -6.55
CA VAL A 753 -36.63 -19.92 -7.74
C VAL A 753 -36.31 -20.63 -9.06
N SER A 754 -36.41 -21.97 -9.10
CA SER A 754 -36.02 -22.83 -10.22
C SER A 754 -36.64 -22.53 -11.59
N GLY A 755 -37.72 -21.74 -11.66
CA GLY A 755 -38.29 -21.22 -12.91
C GLY A 755 -37.69 -19.91 -13.42
N GLN A 756 -36.66 -19.36 -12.77
CA GLN A 756 -36.00 -18.11 -13.13
C GLN A 756 -34.64 -18.33 -13.82
N ASN A 757 -34.16 -17.31 -14.53
CA ASN A 757 -32.83 -17.24 -15.12
C ASN A 757 -32.32 -15.79 -14.95
N VAL A 758 -31.30 -15.60 -14.10
CA VAL A 758 -30.76 -14.25 -13.83
C VAL A 758 -30.04 -13.70 -15.05
N VAL A 759 -29.24 -14.52 -15.72
CA VAL A 759 -28.49 -14.17 -16.94
C VAL A 759 -29.43 -13.64 -18.02
N LYS A 760 -30.52 -14.36 -18.32
CA LYS A 760 -31.53 -13.86 -19.28
C LYS A 760 -32.19 -12.57 -18.80
N SER A 761 -32.62 -12.52 -17.54
CA SER A 761 -33.31 -11.34 -17.00
C SER A 761 -32.43 -10.08 -17.03
N PHE A 762 -31.12 -10.25 -16.86
CA PHE A 762 -30.10 -9.22 -16.95
C PHE A 762 -29.93 -8.74 -18.39
N VAL A 763 -29.71 -9.64 -19.35
CA VAL A 763 -29.56 -9.33 -20.78
C VAL A 763 -30.80 -8.64 -21.34
N ASP A 764 -32.00 -9.18 -21.08
CA ASP A 764 -33.28 -8.58 -21.48
C ASP A 764 -33.47 -7.16 -20.93
N SER A 765 -32.81 -6.82 -19.81
CA SER A 765 -32.81 -5.48 -19.23
C SER A 765 -31.70 -4.59 -19.80
N ALA A 766 -30.51 -5.14 -20.05
CA ALA A 766 -29.38 -4.42 -20.64
C ALA A 766 -29.73 -3.90 -22.05
N GLU A 767 -30.25 -4.78 -22.91
CA GLU A 767 -30.74 -4.43 -24.25
C GLU A 767 -31.83 -3.35 -24.19
N LYS A 768 -32.82 -3.52 -23.31
CA LYS A 768 -33.92 -2.57 -23.10
C LYS A 768 -33.44 -1.16 -22.69
N TYR A 769 -32.36 -1.07 -21.92
CA TYR A 769 -31.80 0.20 -21.43
C TYR A 769 -30.65 0.72 -22.33
N ASN A 770 -30.30 0.02 -23.41
CA ASN A 770 -29.14 0.29 -24.26
C ASN A 770 -27.83 0.39 -23.44
N VAL A 771 -27.65 -0.55 -22.52
CA VAL A 771 -26.41 -0.80 -21.76
C VAL A 771 -25.75 -2.04 -22.37
N GLY A 772 -24.44 -1.99 -22.65
CA GLY A 772 -23.72 -3.17 -23.13
C GLY A 772 -23.59 -4.23 -22.03
N HIS A 773 -23.77 -5.51 -22.33
CA HIS A 773 -23.68 -6.57 -21.33
C HIS A 773 -22.48 -7.50 -21.57
N GLY A 774 -21.85 -7.93 -20.48
CA GLY A 774 -20.78 -8.94 -20.46
C GLY A 774 -21.03 -10.01 -19.39
N PHE A 775 -20.17 -11.02 -19.34
CA PHE A 775 -20.22 -12.07 -18.32
C PHE A 775 -18.85 -12.33 -17.66
N TYR A 776 -18.87 -12.39 -16.33
CA TYR A 776 -17.85 -13.02 -15.52
C TYR A 776 -18.20 -14.50 -15.32
N TYR A 777 -17.23 -15.39 -15.55
CA TYR A 777 -17.35 -16.82 -15.31
C TYR A 777 -16.02 -17.37 -14.77
N SER A 778 -15.99 -17.89 -13.53
CA SER A 778 -14.72 -18.38 -12.95
C SER A 778 -14.22 -19.67 -13.64
N LEU A 779 -13.07 -19.55 -14.32
CA LEU A 779 -12.33 -20.64 -14.99
C LEU A 779 -11.21 -21.23 -14.11
N VAL A 780 -10.81 -20.50 -13.07
CA VAL A 780 -9.67 -20.85 -12.21
C VAL A 780 -10.13 -21.59 -10.95
N TRP A 781 -11.35 -21.29 -10.45
CA TRP A 781 -11.85 -21.82 -9.19
C TRP A 781 -13.28 -22.33 -9.33
N ASN A 782 -13.54 -23.56 -8.88
CA ASN A 782 -14.90 -24.10 -8.78
C ASN A 782 -14.98 -25.07 -7.59
N ASN A 783 -15.47 -24.59 -6.45
CA ASN A 783 -15.56 -25.37 -5.23
C ASN A 783 -16.49 -26.59 -5.39
N PHE A 784 -17.62 -26.46 -6.11
CA PHE A 784 -18.53 -27.57 -6.38
C PHE A 784 -17.85 -28.75 -7.10
N LEU A 785 -16.92 -28.46 -8.02
CA LEU A 785 -16.14 -29.47 -8.75
C LEU A 785 -14.74 -29.74 -8.14
N ASN A 786 -14.45 -29.22 -6.94
CA ASN A 786 -13.15 -29.35 -6.25
C ASN A 786 -11.95 -28.87 -7.12
N VAL A 787 -12.18 -27.86 -7.97
CA VAL A 787 -11.17 -27.23 -8.84
C VAL A 787 -10.62 -25.97 -8.20
N GLN A 788 -9.29 -25.83 -8.18
CA GLN A 788 -8.55 -24.62 -7.82
C GLN A 788 -7.35 -24.51 -8.80
N ASP A 789 -6.88 -23.31 -9.12
CA ASP A 789 -5.77 -23.09 -10.10
C ASP A 789 -5.98 -23.82 -11.45
N SER A 790 -7.23 -23.87 -11.94
CA SER A 790 -7.69 -24.64 -13.12
C SER A 790 -7.27 -26.13 -13.12
N LYS A 791 -7.19 -26.74 -11.92
CA LYS A 791 -6.87 -28.17 -11.70
C LYS A 791 -7.84 -28.78 -10.70
N VAL A 792 -8.34 -29.99 -10.97
CA VAL A 792 -9.06 -30.79 -9.98
C VAL A 792 -8.07 -31.22 -8.89
N ARG A 793 -8.39 -30.92 -7.63
CA ARG A 793 -7.53 -31.26 -6.50
C ARG A 793 -7.53 -32.76 -6.22
N ASN A 794 -6.33 -33.33 -6.07
CA ASN A 794 -6.13 -34.64 -5.46
C ASN A 794 -6.35 -34.56 -3.93
N ALA A 795 -7.62 -34.45 -3.52
CA ALA A 795 -8.06 -34.33 -2.13
C ALA A 795 -9.41 -35.05 -1.95
N THR A 796 -9.71 -35.50 -0.73
CA THR A 796 -11.01 -36.09 -0.40
C THR A 796 -12.13 -35.07 -0.62
N LEU A 797 -13.18 -35.48 -1.33
CA LEU A 797 -14.35 -34.63 -1.59
C LEU A 797 -15.05 -34.23 -0.29
N SER A 798 -15.36 -32.94 -0.18
CA SER A 798 -16.12 -32.35 0.91
C SER A 798 -17.64 -32.46 0.64
N PRO A 799 -18.50 -32.33 1.66
CA PRO A 799 -19.95 -32.41 1.47
C PRO A 799 -20.45 -31.42 0.39
N GLY A 800 -21.14 -31.94 -0.62
CA GLY A 800 -21.64 -31.17 -1.76
C GLY A 800 -20.70 -31.09 -2.97
N GLN A 801 -19.44 -31.54 -2.87
CA GLN A 801 -18.53 -31.61 -4.01
C GLN A 801 -18.78 -32.85 -4.89
N VAL A 802 -18.50 -32.73 -6.19
CA VAL A 802 -18.54 -33.83 -7.16
C VAL A 802 -17.14 -34.16 -7.66
N GLY A 803 -16.83 -35.46 -7.75
CA GLY A 803 -15.57 -35.95 -8.31
C GLY A 803 -15.59 -35.98 -9.84
N ILE A 804 -14.63 -35.31 -10.45
CA ILE A 804 -14.45 -35.25 -11.92
C ILE A 804 -12.95 -35.33 -12.30
N THR A 805 -12.64 -35.36 -13.59
CA THR A 805 -11.26 -35.23 -14.11
C THR A 805 -11.01 -33.82 -14.63
N ASP A 806 -9.74 -33.41 -14.77
CA ASP A 806 -9.37 -32.16 -15.46
C ASP A 806 -10.03 -32.05 -16.85
N SER A 807 -9.98 -33.11 -17.66
CA SER A 807 -10.62 -33.15 -18.98
C SER A 807 -12.14 -33.04 -18.92
N THR A 808 -12.77 -33.53 -17.85
CA THR A 808 -14.20 -33.30 -17.60
C THR A 808 -14.46 -31.83 -17.27
N TYR A 809 -13.59 -31.18 -16.48
CA TYR A 809 -13.73 -29.75 -16.16
C TYR A 809 -13.59 -28.90 -17.42
N ASP A 810 -12.61 -29.18 -18.27
CA ASP A 810 -12.42 -28.48 -19.54
C ASP A 810 -13.65 -28.59 -20.46
N GLN A 811 -14.28 -29.76 -20.51
CA GLN A 811 -15.52 -29.96 -21.27
C GLN A 811 -16.70 -29.18 -20.67
N ILE A 812 -16.93 -29.26 -19.35
CA ILE A 812 -17.96 -28.48 -18.65
C ILE A 812 -17.75 -26.97 -18.89
N VAL A 813 -16.50 -26.51 -18.86
CA VAL A 813 -16.11 -25.14 -19.17
C VAL A 813 -16.46 -24.78 -20.61
N GLN A 814 -16.08 -25.61 -21.58
CA GLN A 814 -16.35 -25.35 -22.99
C GLN A 814 -17.86 -25.30 -23.27
N ASP A 815 -18.63 -26.22 -22.69
CA ASP A 815 -20.09 -26.28 -22.90
C ASP A 815 -20.80 -25.10 -22.22
N GLN A 816 -20.44 -24.74 -20.98
CA GLN A 816 -21.05 -23.59 -20.27
C GLN A 816 -20.64 -22.23 -20.84
N LEU A 817 -19.43 -22.09 -21.40
CA LEU A 817 -19.09 -20.90 -22.19
C LEU A 817 -19.85 -20.89 -23.52
N THR A 818 -20.09 -22.04 -24.16
CA THR A 818 -20.93 -22.12 -25.37
C THR A 818 -22.38 -21.71 -25.06
N ASP A 819 -22.97 -22.17 -23.95
CA ASP A 819 -24.29 -21.72 -23.46
C ASP A 819 -24.36 -20.18 -23.38
N LEU A 820 -23.39 -19.56 -22.69
CA LEU A 820 -23.34 -18.12 -22.43
C LEU A 820 -23.01 -17.29 -23.67
N TRP A 821 -22.10 -17.75 -24.52
CA TRP A 821 -21.57 -16.95 -25.64
C TRP A 821 -22.38 -17.09 -26.93
N SER A 822 -23.22 -18.12 -27.06
CA SER A 822 -24.05 -18.30 -28.27
C SER A 822 -25.50 -17.80 -28.14
N ASN A 823 -26.07 -17.75 -26.94
CA ASN A 823 -27.52 -17.54 -26.74
C ASN A 823 -27.93 -16.14 -26.27
N TYR A 824 -26.98 -15.27 -25.91
CA TYR A 824 -27.23 -14.02 -25.18
C TYR A 824 -26.79 -12.74 -25.92
N GLY A 825 -26.82 -12.77 -27.26
CA GLY A 825 -26.51 -11.62 -28.11
C GLY A 825 -25.02 -11.30 -28.20
N ASN A 826 -24.69 -10.08 -28.64
CA ASN A 826 -23.31 -9.63 -28.74
C ASN A 826 -22.83 -9.13 -27.37
N LEU A 827 -21.87 -9.83 -26.78
CA LEU A 827 -21.28 -9.47 -25.51
C LEU A 827 -20.27 -8.32 -25.71
N THR A 828 -20.28 -7.38 -24.77
CA THR A 828 -19.30 -6.28 -24.70
C THR A 828 -17.98 -6.76 -24.13
N GLU A 829 -18.05 -7.61 -23.10
CA GLU A 829 -16.92 -8.02 -22.27
C GLU A 829 -17.06 -9.47 -21.79
N LEU A 830 -15.91 -10.10 -21.59
CA LEU A 830 -15.74 -11.44 -21.05
C LEU A 830 -14.65 -11.42 -19.98
N ASP A 831 -14.99 -11.83 -18.75
CA ASP A 831 -14.05 -12.07 -17.65
C ASP A 831 -14.16 -13.50 -17.11
N GLY A 832 -13.07 -13.99 -16.52
CA GLY A 832 -12.86 -15.33 -16.00
C GLY A 832 -11.40 -15.77 -15.99
N GLY A 833 -10.51 -15.01 -16.65
CA GLY A 833 -9.13 -15.41 -16.96
C GLY A 833 -9.07 -16.55 -17.99
N TYR A 834 -8.00 -17.35 -17.96
CA TYR A 834 -7.90 -18.63 -18.65
C TYR A 834 -6.76 -19.47 -18.04
N SER A 835 -6.57 -20.69 -18.55
CA SER A 835 -5.39 -21.50 -18.28
C SER A 835 -4.76 -21.98 -19.59
N THR A 836 -3.45 -22.21 -19.60
CA THR A 836 -2.70 -22.69 -20.80
C THR A 836 -3.30 -23.95 -21.42
N ARG A 837 -3.96 -24.78 -20.59
CA ARG A 837 -4.66 -26.01 -20.98
C ARG A 837 -5.92 -25.74 -21.81
N GLN A 838 -6.68 -24.71 -21.42
CA GLN A 838 -7.98 -24.34 -21.99
C GLN A 838 -7.85 -23.26 -23.08
N MET A 839 -6.73 -22.53 -23.10
CA MET A 839 -6.43 -21.38 -23.95
C MET A 839 -6.93 -21.53 -25.41
N GLY A 840 -6.52 -22.59 -26.12
CA GLY A 840 -6.91 -22.79 -27.53
C GLY A 840 -8.39 -23.15 -27.75
N ALA A 841 -9.07 -23.71 -26.74
CA ALA A 841 -10.51 -23.96 -26.80
C ALA A 841 -11.30 -22.67 -26.55
N ILE A 842 -10.87 -21.87 -25.57
CA ILE A 842 -11.42 -20.55 -25.25
C ILE A 842 -11.24 -19.59 -26.45
N GLU A 843 -10.03 -19.53 -27.02
CA GLU A 843 -9.71 -18.79 -28.24
C GLU A 843 -10.60 -19.21 -29.43
N SER A 844 -10.86 -20.52 -29.58
CA SER A 844 -11.75 -21.04 -30.63
C SER A 844 -13.21 -20.65 -30.40
N LEU A 845 -13.72 -20.71 -29.16
CA LEU A 845 -15.07 -20.25 -28.83
C LEU A 845 -15.21 -18.73 -29.06
N LEU A 846 -14.23 -17.95 -28.62
CA LEU A 846 -14.21 -16.49 -28.75
C LEU A 846 -14.31 -16.08 -30.23
N LYS A 847 -13.42 -16.63 -31.08
CA LYS A 847 -13.42 -16.39 -32.53
C LYS A 847 -14.72 -16.83 -33.22
N THR A 848 -15.41 -17.82 -32.68
CA THR A 848 -16.65 -18.38 -33.27
C THR A 848 -17.89 -17.60 -32.87
N HIS A 849 -17.98 -17.13 -31.62
CA HIS A 849 -19.21 -16.61 -31.04
C HIS A 849 -19.15 -15.13 -30.66
N GLN A 850 -17.99 -14.61 -30.22
CA GLN A 850 -17.84 -13.27 -29.66
C GLN A 850 -16.55 -12.56 -30.11
N PRO A 851 -16.20 -12.55 -31.42
CA PRO A 851 -14.92 -12.01 -31.90
C PRO A 851 -14.78 -10.49 -31.72
N GLN A 852 -15.88 -9.78 -31.45
CA GLN A 852 -15.92 -8.35 -31.15
C GLN A 852 -15.81 -8.01 -29.65
N ALA A 853 -15.93 -9.01 -28.76
CA ALA A 853 -15.92 -8.77 -27.33
C ALA A 853 -14.52 -8.38 -26.84
N VAL A 854 -14.47 -7.50 -25.85
CA VAL A 854 -13.28 -7.28 -25.03
C VAL A 854 -13.08 -8.46 -24.08
N VAL A 855 -11.82 -8.78 -23.77
CA VAL A 855 -11.47 -9.86 -22.83
C VAL A 855 -10.58 -9.30 -21.73
N PHE A 856 -11.07 -9.34 -20.49
CA PHE A 856 -10.32 -8.89 -19.32
C PHE A 856 -9.19 -9.86 -19.00
N ASN A 857 -7.99 -9.32 -18.80
CA ASN A 857 -6.73 -10.07 -18.73
C ASN A 857 -6.55 -11.07 -19.89
N GLY A 858 -7.02 -10.74 -21.09
CA GLY A 858 -6.91 -11.58 -22.29
C GLY A 858 -5.48 -11.76 -22.86
N CYS A 859 -4.44 -11.38 -22.11
CA CYS A 859 -3.03 -11.48 -22.44
C CYS A 859 -2.19 -11.84 -21.19
N GLU A 860 -1.24 -12.76 -21.36
CA GLU A 860 -0.17 -13.02 -20.38
C GLU A 860 0.92 -11.94 -20.42
N SER A 861 1.70 -11.81 -19.33
CA SER A 861 2.89 -10.92 -19.26
C SER A 861 3.90 -11.12 -20.41
N ASN A 862 3.95 -12.34 -20.97
CA ASN A 862 4.85 -12.71 -22.08
C ASN A 862 4.32 -12.31 -23.48
N GLY A 863 3.16 -11.65 -23.57
CA GLY A 863 2.53 -11.24 -24.82
C GLY A 863 1.63 -12.28 -25.49
N THR A 864 1.47 -13.48 -24.90
CA THR A 864 0.51 -14.48 -25.40
C THR A 864 -0.92 -14.01 -25.10
N CYS A 865 -1.65 -13.58 -26.14
CA CYS A 865 -3.03 -13.12 -26.03
C CYS A 865 -4.02 -14.09 -26.69
N ILE A 866 -5.17 -14.31 -26.05
CA ILE A 866 -6.30 -15.08 -26.62
C ILE A 866 -7.26 -14.23 -27.45
N SER A 867 -7.16 -12.90 -27.35
CA SER A 867 -7.99 -11.93 -28.07
C SER A 867 -7.13 -10.83 -28.69
N PRO A 868 -7.48 -10.28 -29.86
CA PRO A 868 -6.95 -9.01 -30.32
C PRO A 868 -7.51 -7.82 -29.54
N ASN A 869 -8.60 -8.00 -28.79
CA ASN A 869 -9.35 -6.97 -28.08
C ASN A 869 -9.13 -7.05 -26.56
N SER A 870 -7.96 -7.51 -26.11
CA SER A 870 -7.68 -7.66 -24.68
C SER A 870 -7.63 -6.31 -23.97
N VAL A 871 -8.08 -6.30 -22.72
CA VAL A 871 -7.78 -5.25 -21.73
C VAL A 871 -7.08 -5.87 -20.54
N ARG A 872 -6.40 -5.05 -19.74
CA ARG A 872 -5.56 -5.51 -18.62
C ARG A 872 -6.02 -4.92 -17.29
N TRP A 873 -5.99 -5.74 -16.26
CA TRP A 873 -6.15 -5.29 -14.89
C TRP A 873 -5.06 -4.30 -14.49
N ILE A 874 -5.45 -3.22 -13.82
CA ILE A 874 -4.50 -2.21 -13.31
C ILE A 874 -3.57 -2.75 -12.21
N GLY A 875 -3.92 -3.87 -11.56
CA GLY A 875 -3.12 -4.46 -10.49
C GLY A 875 -3.59 -4.12 -9.07
N THR A 876 -4.76 -3.48 -8.89
CA THR A 876 -5.34 -3.21 -7.56
C THR A 876 -6.85 -2.99 -7.63
N GLU A 877 -7.59 -3.73 -6.80
CA GLU A 877 -9.06 -3.61 -6.61
C GLU A 877 -9.45 -2.29 -5.88
N THR A 878 -8.50 -1.41 -5.54
CA THR A 878 -8.76 -0.17 -4.79
C THR A 878 -9.34 0.97 -5.64
N GLY A 879 -9.41 0.81 -6.97
CA GLY A 879 -9.89 1.83 -7.91
C GLY A 879 -8.91 2.98 -8.09
N GLN A 880 -7.63 2.68 -8.30
CA GLN A 880 -6.57 3.69 -8.42
C GLN A 880 -5.50 3.32 -9.46
N ALA A 881 -5.51 3.99 -10.61
CA ALA A 881 -4.41 3.91 -11.56
C ALA A 881 -3.18 4.73 -11.10
N PRO A 882 -1.95 4.32 -11.46
CA PRO A 882 -0.78 5.20 -11.40
C PRO A 882 -1.00 6.50 -12.18
N LYS A 883 -0.20 7.54 -11.88
CA LYS A 883 -0.30 8.84 -12.56
C LYS A 883 0.06 8.77 -14.05
N GLU A 884 0.93 7.84 -14.40
CA GLU A 884 1.35 7.52 -15.76
C GLU A 884 0.66 6.19 -16.11
N ASN A 885 -0.14 6.18 -17.17
CA ASN A 885 -0.89 5.00 -17.57
C ASN A 885 -1.05 4.97 -19.10
N TRP A 886 -0.34 4.04 -19.72
CA TRP A 886 -0.24 3.85 -21.17
C TRP A 886 -1.25 2.80 -21.62
N SER A 887 -1.96 3.06 -22.72
CA SER A 887 -2.83 2.06 -23.35
C SER A 887 -2.03 0.98 -24.08
N SER A 888 -0.70 1.10 -24.14
CA SER A 888 0.24 0.10 -24.64
C SER A 888 0.91 -0.66 -23.49
N GLY A 889 1.24 -1.94 -23.75
CA GLY A 889 1.82 -2.87 -22.78
C GLY A 889 0.78 -3.79 -22.13
N VAL A 890 1.13 -5.06 -21.95
CA VAL A 890 0.27 -6.10 -21.35
C VAL A 890 0.46 -6.25 -19.83
N THR A 891 1.45 -5.58 -19.25
CA THR A 891 1.79 -5.69 -17.82
C THR A 891 0.78 -4.97 -16.93
N LYS A 892 0.53 -5.54 -15.75
CA LYS A 892 -0.24 -4.89 -14.67
C LYS A 892 0.45 -3.57 -14.26
N GLY A 893 -0.35 -2.57 -13.86
CA GLY A 893 0.14 -1.24 -13.52
C GLY A 893 0.03 -0.23 -14.67
N GLY A 894 1.06 0.58 -14.87
CA GLY A 894 1.01 1.76 -15.76
C GLY A 894 1.23 1.51 -17.25
N GLY A 895 1.38 0.26 -17.70
CA GLY A 895 1.74 -0.06 -19.09
C GLY A 895 3.15 0.40 -19.47
N ASP A 896 3.43 0.44 -20.78
CA ASP A 896 4.73 0.78 -21.37
C ASP A 896 4.52 1.53 -22.71
N PRO A 897 5.00 2.78 -22.86
CA PRO A 897 4.81 3.57 -24.08
C PRO A 897 5.54 3.02 -25.32
N HIS A 898 6.50 2.10 -25.15
CA HIS A 898 7.29 1.50 -26.24
C HIS A 898 6.81 0.09 -26.64
N SER A 899 5.85 -0.48 -25.91
CA SER A 899 5.33 -1.82 -26.20
C SER A 899 4.57 -1.87 -27.53
N PRO A 900 4.69 -2.95 -28.33
CA PRO A 900 3.92 -3.12 -29.57
C PRO A 900 2.47 -3.54 -29.31
N TYR A 901 2.12 -4.01 -28.11
CA TYR A 901 0.76 -4.44 -27.76
C TYR A 901 -0.09 -3.25 -27.32
N PHE A 902 -1.27 -3.05 -27.92
CA PHE A 902 -2.30 -2.17 -27.36
C PHE A 902 -3.21 -3.01 -26.46
N CYS A 903 -3.27 -2.64 -25.18
CA CYS A 903 -4.04 -3.32 -24.13
C CYS A 903 -4.33 -2.26 -23.06
N PRO A 904 -5.48 -1.56 -23.14
CA PRO A 904 -5.77 -0.45 -22.23
C PRO A 904 -6.12 -0.96 -20.83
N ALA A 905 -5.95 -0.09 -19.85
CA ALA A 905 -6.13 -0.41 -18.44
C ALA A 905 -7.60 -0.38 -18.03
N GLU A 906 -7.99 -1.34 -17.21
CA GLU A 906 -9.22 -1.29 -16.43
C GLU A 906 -8.93 -1.37 -14.93
N CYS A 907 -9.68 -0.55 -14.19
CA CYS A 907 -9.56 -0.31 -12.76
C CYS A 907 -10.89 -0.71 -12.10
N ASP A 908 -10.98 -1.97 -11.75
CA ASP A 908 -12.05 -2.59 -10.98
C ASP A 908 -12.02 -2.10 -9.52
N THR A 909 -13.19 -1.92 -8.89
CA THR A 909 -13.25 -1.61 -7.45
C THR A 909 -14.63 -1.80 -6.82
N THR A 910 -14.64 -1.96 -5.49
CA THR A 910 -15.87 -2.11 -4.69
C THR A 910 -16.47 -0.78 -4.24
N LEU A 911 -17.82 -0.67 -4.23
CA LEU A 911 -18.52 0.45 -3.57
C LEU A 911 -18.61 0.26 -2.05
N GLN A 912 -18.75 -0.99 -1.61
CA GLN A 912 -18.71 -1.35 -0.19
C GLN A 912 -17.28 -1.15 0.36
N THR A 913 -17.13 -0.71 1.61
CA THR A 913 -15.79 -0.47 2.18
C THR A 913 -15.05 -1.77 2.46
N GLY A 914 -13.75 -1.81 2.17
CA GLY A 914 -12.84 -2.89 2.58
C GLY A 914 -12.99 -4.16 1.75
N ASP A 915 -12.82 -4.03 0.43
CA ASP A 915 -12.89 -5.09 -0.59
C ASP A 915 -13.98 -6.12 -0.32
N ARG A 916 -15.22 -5.64 -0.48
CA ARG A 916 -16.41 -6.46 -0.32
C ARG A 916 -17.23 -6.41 -1.60
N TRP A 917 -17.17 -7.50 -2.36
CA TRP A 917 -17.82 -7.65 -3.65
C TRP A 917 -19.27 -8.12 -3.48
N PHE A 918 -19.54 -9.27 -2.87
CA PHE A 918 -20.93 -9.69 -2.64
C PHE A 918 -21.59 -8.89 -1.51
N PHE A 919 -22.90 -8.64 -1.63
CA PHE A 919 -23.66 -7.88 -0.63
C PHE A 919 -23.48 -8.42 0.80
N ARG A 920 -23.23 -7.52 1.75
CA ARG A 920 -23.13 -7.85 3.17
C ARG A 920 -23.98 -6.93 4.04
N VAL A 921 -24.80 -7.54 4.90
CA VAL A 921 -25.71 -6.82 5.80
C VAL A 921 -24.91 -5.86 6.71
N ASN A 922 -25.33 -4.60 6.72
CA ASN A 922 -24.68 -3.49 7.45
C ASN A 922 -23.20 -3.22 7.05
N GLN A 923 -22.80 -3.58 5.83
CA GLN A 923 -21.50 -3.15 5.30
C GLN A 923 -21.51 -1.64 5.01
N PRO A 924 -20.50 -0.86 5.46
CA PRO A 924 -20.40 0.56 5.12
C PRO A 924 -20.14 0.77 3.62
N LEU A 925 -20.47 1.97 3.12
CA LEU A 925 -20.26 2.38 1.73
C LEU A 925 -19.21 3.49 1.65
N ARG A 926 -18.30 3.39 0.67
CA ARG A 926 -17.26 4.39 0.38
C ARG A 926 -17.88 5.76 0.12
N SER A 927 -17.25 6.81 0.63
CA SER A 927 -17.87 8.14 0.69
C SER A 927 -18.00 8.77 -0.71
N LEU A 928 -18.93 9.72 -0.92
CA LEU A 928 -19.04 10.40 -2.23
C LEU A 928 -17.71 11.10 -2.61
N LYS A 929 -17.04 11.73 -1.65
CA LYS A 929 -15.73 12.37 -1.86
C LYS A 929 -14.67 11.35 -2.32
N GLU A 930 -14.68 10.16 -1.74
CA GLU A 930 -13.77 9.06 -2.08
C GLU A 930 -14.10 8.47 -3.44
N MET A 931 -15.37 8.27 -3.79
CA MET A 931 -15.76 7.78 -5.12
C MET A 931 -15.46 8.79 -6.24
N ILE A 932 -15.48 10.08 -5.94
CA ILE A 932 -15.03 11.13 -6.86
C ILE A 932 -13.50 11.10 -7.03
N ASP A 933 -12.75 10.88 -5.96
CA ASP A 933 -11.30 10.67 -6.01
C ASP A 933 -10.93 9.38 -6.80
N VAL A 934 -11.71 8.31 -6.67
CA VAL A 934 -11.64 7.11 -7.53
C VAL A 934 -11.83 7.48 -9.00
N TYR A 935 -12.91 8.16 -9.39
CA TYR A 935 -13.14 8.57 -10.79
C TYR A 935 -11.98 9.41 -11.36
N HIS A 936 -11.41 10.33 -10.57
CA HIS A 936 -10.23 11.11 -10.98
C HIS A 936 -8.90 10.31 -10.98
N LYS A 937 -8.87 9.13 -10.33
CA LYS A 937 -7.74 8.22 -10.30
C LYS A 937 -7.87 7.05 -11.29
N THR A 938 -9.02 6.83 -11.89
CA THR A 938 -9.25 5.82 -12.94
C THR A 938 -9.47 6.51 -14.29
N VAL A 939 -10.68 7.00 -14.54
CA VAL A 939 -11.07 7.69 -15.79
C VAL A 939 -10.29 9.00 -15.99
N GLY A 940 -9.90 9.67 -14.90
CA GLY A 940 -8.98 10.81 -14.95
C GLY A 940 -7.52 10.48 -15.29
N ARG A 941 -7.19 9.20 -15.50
CA ARG A 941 -5.84 8.64 -15.73
C ARG A 941 -5.84 7.50 -16.75
N ASN A 942 -6.57 7.64 -17.86
CA ASN A 942 -6.56 6.67 -18.97
C ASN A 942 -6.87 5.21 -18.56
N CYS A 943 -7.69 5.03 -17.52
CA CYS A 943 -8.16 3.72 -17.05
C CYS A 943 -9.69 3.69 -17.09
N LEU A 944 -10.29 2.61 -17.57
CA LEU A 944 -11.72 2.39 -17.37
C LEU A 944 -12.00 2.18 -15.88
N LEU A 945 -13.18 2.60 -15.41
CA LEU A 945 -13.65 2.31 -14.06
C LEU A 945 -14.71 1.22 -14.14
N GLU A 946 -14.40 0.00 -13.71
CA GLU A 946 -15.46 -0.96 -13.40
C GLU A 946 -15.81 -0.85 -11.90
N LEU A 947 -17.05 -0.50 -11.59
CA LEU A 947 -17.50 -0.30 -10.21
C LEU A 947 -18.51 -1.37 -9.82
N ASP A 948 -18.15 -2.20 -8.84
CA ASP A 948 -19.01 -3.23 -8.25
C ASP A 948 -20.44 -2.73 -7.98
N LEU A 949 -21.42 -3.61 -8.25
CA LEU A 949 -22.81 -3.48 -7.85
C LEU A 949 -23.28 -4.79 -7.22
N ALA A 950 -23.68 -4.69 -5.96
CA ALA A 950 -23.96 -5.84 -5.09
C ALA A 950 -25.44 -5.87 -4.65
N PRO A 951 -26.34 -6.55 -5.40
CA PRO A 951 -27.74 -6.70 -5.01
C PRO A 951 -27.89 -7.54 -3.74
N ASP A 952 -28.86 -7.20 -2.91
CA ASP A 952 -29.14 -7.92 -1.67
C ASP A 952 -29.91 -9.23 -1.87
N ARG A 953 -30.17 -9.92 -0.76
CA ARG A 953 -30.86 -11.22 -0.72
C ARG A 953 -32.33 -11.20 -1.19
N SER A 954 -32.87 -10.04 -1.56
CA SER A 954 -34.15 -9.95 -2.28
C SER A 954 -33.96 -9.94 -3.81
N GLY A 955 -32.77 -9.67 -4.32
CA GLY A 955 -32.48 -9.47 -5.75
C GLY A 955 -32.60 -8.01 -6.21
N LEU A 956 -32.47 -7.05 -5.27
CA LEU A 956 -32.51 -5.60 -5.52
C LEU A 956 -31.22 -4.92 -5.04
N VAL A 957 -30.79 -3.85 -5.70
CA VAL A 957 -29.70 -3.00 -5.21
C VAL A 957 -30.19 -2.20 -3.99
N PRO A 958 -29.51 -2.26 -2.83
CA PRO A 958 -29.91 -1.52 -1.63
C PRO A 958 -30.05 -0.02 -1.87
N ALA A 959 -31.11 0.60 -1.34
CA ALA A 959 -31.43 2.02 -1.58
C ALA A 959 -30.26 2.99 -1.26
N GLY A 960 -29.46 2.71 -0.22
CA GLY A 960 -28.26 3.47 0.12
C GLY A 960 -27.11 3.34 -0.88
N GLN A 961 -26.98 2.18 -1.56
CA GLN A 961 -26.05 2.02 -2.68
C GLN A 961 -26.56 2.78 -3.91
N VAL A 962 -27.83 2.60 -4.29
CA VAL A 962 -28.48 3.35 -5.40
C VAL A 962 -28.30 4.86 -5.23
N ALA A 963 -28.46 5.36 -4.00
CA ALA A 963 -28.20 6.75 -3.65
C ALA A 963 -26.76 7.19 -3.95
N ARG A 964 -25.76 6.36 -3.64
CA ARG A 964 -24.33 6.67 -3.82
C ARG A 964 -23.88 6.57 -5.28
N TYR A 965 -24.37 5.60 -6.05
CA TYR A 965 -24.16 5.54 -7.50
C TYR A 965 -24.73 6.79 -8.19
N LYS A 966 -25.99 7.14 -7.90
CA LYS A 966 -26.62 8.35 -8.45
C LYS A 966 -25.88 9.62 -8.02
N GLN A 967 -25.43 9.73 -6.77
CA GLN A 967 -24.63 10.87 -6.31
C GLN A 967 -23.32 11.04 -7.10
N LEU A 968 -22.68 9.93 -7.50
CA LEU A 968 -21.46 9.95 -8.31
C LEU A 968 -21.77 10.34 -9.77
N GLY A 969 -22.79 9.75 -10.38
CA GLY A 969 -23.24 10.09 -11.73
C GLY A 969 -23.76 11.52 -11.85
N ASP A 970 -24.50 12.01 -10.85
CA ASP A 970 -24.94 13.41 -10.75
C ASP A 970 -23.73 14.36 -10.74
N PHE A 971 -22.69 14.07 -9.94
CA PHE A 971 -21.46 14.87 -9.91
C PHE A 971 -20.71 14.84 -11.25
N ILE A 972 -20.48 13.65 -11.82
CA ILE A 972 -19.78 13.47 -13.10
C ILE A 972 -20.50 14.25 -14.20
N ASN A 973 -21.83 14.12 -14.28
CA ASN A 973 -22.65 14.87 -15.23
C ASN A 973 -22.56 16.38 -14.97
N SER A 974 -22.79 16.87 -13.75
CA SER A 974 -22.74 18.31 -13.45
C SER A 974 -21.38 18.94 -13.70
N CYS A 975 -20.30 18.17 -13.52
CA CYS A 975 -18.93 18.64 -13.64
C CYS A 975 -18.40 18.58 -15.08
N TYR A 976 -18.88 17.65 -15.91
CA TYR A 976 -18.25 17.33 -17.19
C TYR A 976 -19.17 17.34 -18.42
N SER A 977 -20.50 17.42 -18.27
CA SER A 977 -21.43 17.45 -19.43
C SER A 977 -21.41 18.78 -20.20
N SER A 978 -20.73 19.82 -19.70
CA SER A 978 -20.78 21.17 -20.24
C SER A 978 -19.45 21.91 -19.99
N PRO A 979 -18.41 21.66 -20.82
CA PRO A 979 -17.14 22.38 -20.73
C PRO A 979 -17.32 23.89 -20.93
N ILE A 980 -16.44 24.69 -20.35
CA ILE A 980 -16.52 26.15 -20.48
C ILE A 980 -16.17 26.56 -21.92
N ALA A 981 -17.06 27.33 -22.52
CA ALA A 981 -16.92 27.83 -23.88
C ALA A 981 -15.69 28.73 -24.01
N HIS A 982 -14.94 28.54 -25.11
CA HIS A 982 -13.68 29.24 -25.37
C HIS A 982 -13.45 29.34 -26.88
N ASN A 983 -12.70 30.35 -27.28
CA ASN A 983 -12.22 30.51 -28.65
C ASN A 983 -10.93 29.70 -28.81
N ALA A 984 -11.06 28.48 -29.34
CA ALA A 984 -9.92 27.62 -29.64
C ALA A 984 -9.13 28.17 -30.85
N THR A 985 -7.81 28.28 -30.72
CA THR A 985 -6.90 28.58 -31.83
C THR A 985 -5.84 27.48 -31.91
N HIS A 986 -6.04 26.56 -32.85
CA HIS A 986 -5.04 25.57 -33.28
C HIS A 986 -4.48 26.03 -34.63
N SER A 987 -3.17 26.20 -34.75
CA SER A 987 -2.52 26.53 -36.02
C SER A 987 -2.09 25.26 -36.74
N GLU A 988 -2.27 25.19 -38.05
CA GLU A 988 -1.71 24.10 -38.88
C GLU A 988 -0.17 24.08 -38.85
N SER A 989 0.48 25.17 -38.41
CA SER A 989 1.94 25.24 -38.21
C SER A 989 2.43 24.73 -36.85
N ASP A 990 1.57 24.71 -35.83
CA ASP A 990 1.99 24.62 -34.42
C ASP A 990 1.61 23.25 -33.84
N THR A 991 2.07 22.19 -34.51
CA THR A 991 1.75 20.78 -34.19
C THR A 991 1.99 20.47 -32.72
N GLY A 992 0.98 19.95 -32.03
CA GLY A 992 1.05 19.60 -30.60
C GLY A 992 0.76 20.73 -29.62
N ILE A 993 0.50 21.96 -30.09
CA ILE A 993 0.05 23.08 -29.26
C ILE A 993 -1.48 23.28 -29.41
N TYR A 994 -2.18 23.37 -28.29
CA TYR A 994 -3.61 23.70 -28.24
C TYR A 994 -3.85 24.94 -27.39
N SER A 995 -4.34 26.04 -27.98
CA SER A 995 -4.59 27.30 -27.26
C SER A 995 -6.08 27.62 -27.19
N MET A 996 -6.53 28.04 -26.01
CA MET A 996 -7.90 28.43 -25.68
C MET A 996 -7.91 29.87 -25.17
N LYS A 997 -8.70 30.75 -25.80
CA LYS A 997 -8.88 32.15 -25.37
C LYS A 997 -10.29 32.37 -24.83
N PHE A 998 -10.39 33.17 -23.79
CA PHE A 998 -11.65 33.49 -23.12
C PHE A 998 -11.96 34.97 -23.31
N ASP A 999 -13.21 35.29 -23.67
CA ASP A 999 -13.62 36.68 -23.96
C ASP A 999 -13.55 37.58 -22.73
N GLN A 1000 -13.54 37.00 -21.52
CA GLN A 1000 -13.42 37.62 -20.21
C GLN A 1000 -12.62 36.70 -19.28
N PRO A 1001 -11.99 37.21 -18.19
CA PRO A 1001 -11.43 36.41 -17.11
C PRO A 1001 -12.40 35.32 -16.63
N THR A 1002 -11.99 34.06 -16.81
CA THR A 1002 -12.82 32.87 -16.56
C THR A 1002 -12.18 32.03 -15.45
N LEU A 1003 -12.94 31.74 -14.40
CA LEU A 1003 -12.50 30.82 -13.35
C LEU A 1003 -12.53 29.38 -13.86
N ILE A 1004 -11.42 28.65 -13.69
CA ILE A 1004 -11.30 27.21 -13.98
C ILE A 1004 -10.65 26.49 -12.81
N ASP A 1005 -11.07 25.26 -12.51
CA ASP A 1005 -10.45 24.43 -11.45
C ASP A 1005 -9.85 23.12 -11.96
N ARG A 1006 -10.05 22.80 -13.24
CA ARG A 1006 -9.49 21.62 -13.90
C ARG A 1006 -9.41 21.76 -15.43
N ILE A 1007 -8.61 20.89 -16.04
CA ILE A 1007 -8.52 20.67 -17.48
C ILE A 1007 -8.64 19.19 -17.81
N ILE A 1008 -9.28 18.88 -18.93
CA ILE A 1008 -9.34 17.55 -19.55
C ILE A 1008 -8.56 17.59 -20.86
N LEU A 1009 -7.74 16.56 -21.07
CA LEU A 1009 -6.99 16.29 -22.28
C LEU A 1009 -7.38 14.90 -22.81
N MET A 1010 -7.59 14.77 -24.13
CA MET A 1010 -7.90 13.49 -24.79
C MET A 1010 -7.13 13.40 -26.12
N GLU A 1011 -6.33 12.34 -26.30
CA GLU A 1011 -5.73 11.98 -27.58
C GLU A 1011 -6.77 11.27 -28.47
N ASP A 1012 -6.68 11.43 -29.80
CA ASP A 1012 -7.29 10.45 -30.70
C ASP A 1012 -6.32 9.28 -30.89
N GLN A 1013 -6.56 8.20 -30.14
CA GLN A 1013 -5.69 7.03 -30.13
C GLN A 1013 -5.82 6.14 -31.39
N THR A 1014 -6.57 6.56 -32.42
CA THR A 1014 -6.83 5.77 -33.64
C THR A 1014 -5.54 5.32 -34.34
N ASP A 1015 -4.54 6.19 -34.44
CA ASP A 1015 -3.19 5.86 -34.95
C ASP A 1015 -2.18 5.60 -33.80
N GLY A 1016 -2.67 5.16 -32.64
CA GLY A 1016 -1.92 4.85 -31.43
C GLY A 1016 -1.78 6.01 -30.43
N GLN A 1017 -1.20 5.74 -29.26
CA GLN A 1017 -0.94 6.75 -28.23
C GLN A 1017 0.46 7.38 -28.43
N VAL A 1018 0.51 8.69 -28.68
CA VAL A 1018 1.71 9.36 -29.23
C VAL A 1018 2.24 10.50 -28.37
N ILE A 1019 1.42 11.14 -27.52
CA ILE A 1019 1.92 12.12 -26.54
C ILE A 1019 2.80 11.40 -25.52
N ARG A 1020 3.95 12.00 -25.19
CA ARG A 1020 4.90 11.53 -24.17
C ARG A 1020 5.00 12.46 -22.98
N SER A 1021 4.81 13.77 -23.18
CA SER A 1021 4.56 14.70 -22.09
C SER A 1021 3.72 15.89 -22.51
N TYR A 1022 3.12 16.56 -21.53
CA TYR A 1022 2.40 17.80 -21.75
C TYR A 1022 2.61 18.79 -20.61
N GLN A 1023 2.46 20.07 -20.94
CA GLN A 1023 2.53 21.21 -20.03
C GLN A 1023 1.34 22.12 -20.30
N VAL A 1024 0.57 22.43 -19.27
CA VAL A 1024 -0.59 23.32 -19.32
C VAL A 1024 -0.18 24.66 -18.73
N TYR A 1025 -0.14 25.68 -19.56
CA TYR A 1025 0.13 27.06 -19.20
C TYR A 1025 -1.15 27.89 -19.23
N GLY A 1026 -1.19 28.99 -18.49
CA GLY A 1026 -2.25 29.99 -18.64
C GLY A 1026 -1.84 31.39 -18.21
N LYS A 1027 -2.53 32.38 -18.79
CA LYS A 1027 -2.43 33.79 -18.41
C LYS A 1027 -3.45 34.07 -17.31
N ILE A 1028 -2.98 34.13 -16.07
CA ILE A 1028 -3.82 34.34 -14.89
C ILE A 1028 -4.03 35.85 -14.69
N SER A 1029 -5.28 36.31 -14.74
CA SER A 1029 -5.65 37.74 -14.64
C SER A 1029 -7.09 37.91 -14.17
N ASN A 1030 -7.34 38.94 -13.36
CA ASN A 1030 -8.70 39.43 -13.04
C ASN A 1030 -9.11 40.65 -13.89
N ASP A 1031 -8.18 41.24 -14.65
CA ASP A 1031 -8.43 42.43 -15.48
C ASP A 1031 -8.71 42.03 -16.94
N THR A 1032 -9.75 42.63 -17.52
CA THR A 1032 -10.18 42.49 -18.91
C THR A 1032 -9.34 43.35 -19.88
N ASN A 1033 -8.64 44.37 -19.40
CA ASN A 1033 -8.06 45.43 -20.24
C ASN A 1033 -6.57 45.22 -20.59
N GLY A 1034 -5.91 44.19 -20.03
CA GLY A 1034 -4.45 44.03 -20.04
C GLY A 1034 -3.88 42.81 -20.79
N ALA A 1035 -4.69 42.10 -21.59
CA ALA A 1035 -4.41 40.73 -22.06
C ALA A 1035 -3.06 40.51 -22.80
N SER A 1036 -2.49 41.55 -23.41
CA SER A 1036 -1.22 41.44 -24.17
C SER A 1036 0.03 41.28 -23.30
N ASN A 1037 0.00 41.74 -22.05
CA ASN A 1037 1.20 41.83 -21.20
C ASN A 1037 1.24 40.78 -20.06
N VAL A 1038 0.22 39.93 -19.92
CA VAL A 1038 0.19 38.88 -18.90
C VAL A 1038 1.06 37.68 -19.38
N PRO A 1039 2.08 37.26 -18.61
CA PRO A 1039 2.91 36.12 -18.98
C PRO A 1039 2.16 34.79 -18.78
N PHE A 1040 2.53 33.79 -19.58
CA PHE A 1040 2.08 32.41 -19.36
C PHE A 1040 2.73 31.83 -18.10
N THR A 1041 1.91 31.38 -17.15
CA THR A 1041 2.32 30.67 -15.94
C THR A 1041 2.03 29.17 -16.11
N LEU A 1042 2.95 28.29 -15.68
CA LEU A 1042 2.71 26.84 -15.70
C LEU A 1042 1.67 26.48 -14.61
N ILE A 1043 0.58 25.83 -15.01
CA ILE A 1043 -0.54 25.44 -14.13
C ILE A 1043 -0.49 23.92 -13.84
N SER A 1044 -0.23 23.09 -14.85
CA SER A 1044 -0.08 21.64 -14.69
C SER A 1044 0.94 21.05 -15.67
N LYS A 1045 1.37 19.81 -15.42
CA LYS A 1045 2.19 19.01 -16.34
C LYS A 1045 2.00 17.51 -16.06
N GLY A 1046 2.17 16.68 -17.09
CA GLY A 1046 2.12 15.23 -16.99
C GLY A 1046 2.79 14.54 -18.17
N THR A 1047 2.70 13.21 -18.22
CA THR A 1047 3.30 12.36 -19.26
C THR A 1047 2.24 11.78 -20.20
N SER A 1048 1.59 10.68 -19.81
CA SER A 1048 0.51 10.04 -20.57
C SER A 1048 -0.77 10.89 -20.57
N VAL A 1049 -1.38 11.09 -21.74
CA VAL A 1049 -2.77 11.60 -21.86
C VAL A 1049 -3.74 10.45 -22.13
N GLY A 1050 -3.58 9.77 -23.27
CA GLY A 1050 -4.40 8.64 -23.69
C GLY A 1050 -5.83 9.03 -23.98
N HIS A 1051 -6.77 8.13 -23.72
CA HIS A 1051 -8.20 8.33 -23.93
C HIS A 1051 -8.71 9.56 -23.18
N LYS A 1052 -8.41 9.63 -21.88
CA LYS A 1052 -8.74 10.77 -21.04
C LYS A 1052 -7.75 10.97 -19.90
N LYS A 1053 -7.31 12.22 -19.77
CA LYS A 1053 -6.54 12.72 -18.62
C LYS A 1053 -7.26 13.91 -18.01
N ILE A 1054 -7.52 13.85 -16.71
CA ILE A 1054 -8.06 14.97 -15.93
C ILE A 1054 -6.96 15.49 -15.01
N ASP A 1055 -6.69 16.79 -15.07
CA ASP A 1055 -5.79 17.49 -14.15
C ASP A 1055 -6.59 18.47 -13.31
N LEU A 1056 -6.55 18.28 -11.99
CA LEU A 1056 -7.21 19.11 -10.99
C LEU A 1056 -6.22 20.15 -10.46
N PHE A 1057 -6.65 21.41 -10.33
CA PHE A 1057 -5.85 22.48 -9.76
C PHE A 1057 -6.09 22.59 -8.25
N SER A 1058 -5.14 23.17 -7.52
CA SER A 1058 -5.24 23.31 -6.05
C SER A 1058 -6.31 24.31 -5.61
N ASN A 1059 -6.65 25.26 -6.47
CA ASN A 1059 -7.66 26.29 -6.30
C ASN A 1059 -8.24 26.63 -7.69
N ALA A 1060 -9.46 27.18 -7.75
CA ALA A 1060 -9.96 27.79 -8.97
C ALA A 1060 -9.15 29.05 -9.32
N ILE A 1061 -8.75 29.19 -10.58
CA ILE A 1061 -7.87 30.27 -11.07
C ILE A 1061 -8.52 31.07 -12.22
N PRO A 1062 -8.44 32.41 -12.22
CA PRO A 1062 -9.03 33.25 -13.25
C PRO A 1062 -8.07 33.37 -14.45
N VAL A 1063 -8.43 32.79 -15.59
CA VAL A 1063 -7.61 32.78 -16.82
C VAL A 1063 -8.26 33.58 -17.95
N ILE A 1064 -7.43 34.19 -18.79
CA ILE A 1064 -7.86 34.82 -20.06
C ILE A 1064 -7.38 34.04 -21.29
N GLU A 1065 -6.36 33.19 -21.12
CA GLU A 1065 -5.80 32.32 -22.15
C GLU A 1065 -5.17 31.10 -21.48
N VAL A 1066 -5.37 29.91 -22.05
CA VAL A 1066 -4.76 28.64 -21.62
C VAL A 1066 -4.11 27.99 -22.84
N MET A 1067 -2.89 27.48 -22.69
CA MET A 1067 -2.11 26.84 -23.74
C MET A 1067 -1.60 25.49 -23.24
N VAL A 1068 -2.00 24.41 -23.91
CA VAL A 1068 -1.39 23.09 -23.75
C VAL A 1068 -0.28 22.96 -24.78
N ASN A 1069 0.91 22.59 -24.34
CA ASN A 1069 2.06 22.26 -25.19
C ASN A 1069 2.45 20.80 -24.91
N SER A 1070 2.70 20.00 -25.95
CA SER A 1070 3.02 18.57 -25.81
C SER A 1070 4.33 18.19 -26.47
N THR A 1071 5.03 17.22 -25.89
CA THR A 1071 6.07 16.43 -26.57
C THR A 1071 5.48 15.07 -26.93
N TYR A 1072 5.88 14.54 -28.08
CA TYR A 1072 5.21 13.41 -28.72
C TYR A 1072 6.20 12.64 -29.60
N VAL A 1073 5.91 11.35 -29.86
CA VAL A 1073 6.67 10.54 -30.83
C VAL A 1073 6.15 10.69 -32.25
N ASP A 1074 4.90 11.11 -32.43
CA ASP A 1074 4.31 11.43 -33.74
C ASP A 1074 3.25 12.53 -33.57
N ILE A 1075 2.88 13.23 -34.65
CA ILE A 1075 2.04 14.43 -34.61
C ILE A 1075 0.70 14.11 -33.90
N PRO A 1076 0.41 14.71 -32.73
CA PRO A 1076 -0.71 14.31 -31.90
C PRO A 1076 -2.01 14.93 -32.40
N VAL A 1077 -3.03 14.11 -32.60
CA VAL A 1077 -4.39 14.55 -32.87
C VAL A 1077 -5.11 14.71 -31.53
N TRP A 1078 -5.43 15.96 -31.16
CA TRP A 1078 -6.24 16.26 -29.98
C TRP A 1078 -7.71 15.92 -30.25
N ARG A 1079 -8.21 14.80 -29.69
CA ARG A 1079 -9.63 14.42 -29.74
C ARG A 1079 -10.50 15.47 -29.03
N SER A 1080 -10.06 15.91 -27.86
CA SER A 1080 -10.57 17.13 -27.23
C SER A 1080 -9.59 17.69 -26.20
N VAL A 1081 -9.69 19.00 -25.98
CA VAL A 1081 -9.08 19.71 -24.85
C VAL A 1081 -10.17 20.63 -24.29
N SER A 1082 -10.40 20.61 -22.98
CA SER A 1082 -11.46 21.42 -22.37
C SER A 1082 -11.16 21.79 -20.92
N VAL A 1083 -11.60 22.97 -20.50
CA VAL A 1083 -11.51 23.44 -19.11
C VAL A 1083 -12.88 23.49 -18.46
N HIS A 1084 -12.91 23.24 -17.16
CA HIS A 1084 -14.14 23.15 -16.37
C HIS A 1084 -13.97 23.89 -15.04
N LEU A 1085 -15.09 24.24 -14.43
CA LEU A 1085 -15.19 24.76 -13.07
C LEU A 1085 -16.34 24.01 -12.40
N CYS A 1086 -16.03 23.06 -11.54
CA CYS A 1086 -17.06 22.23 -10.91
C CYS A 1086 -17.38 22.72 -9.50
N ASP A 1087 -18.67 22.70 -9.16
CA ASP A 1087 -19.12 23.01 -7.81
C ASP A 1087 -18.45 22.09 -6.78
N SER A 1088 -18.10 22.66 -5.63
CA SER A 1088 -17.63 21.88 -4.49
C SER A 1088 -18.73 20.93 -4.03
N LEU A 1089 -18.38 19.63 -3.88
CA LEU A 1089 -19.20 18.49 -3.43
C LEU A 1089 -20.69 18.83 -3.16
N PRO A 1090 -21.63 18.42 -4.04
CA PRO A 1090 -22.97 19.02 -4.18
C PRO A 1090 -23.59 19.32 -2.82
N SER A 1091 -23.66 20.61 -2.50
CA SER A 1091 -23.73 21.11 -1.11
C SER A 1091 -24.76 20.36 -0.28
N SER A 1092 -24.30 19.70 0.79
CA SER A 1092 -25.16 18.85 1.61
C SER A 1092 -26.35 19.65 2.15
N THR A 1093 -27.56 19.28 1.72
CA THR A 1093 -28.80 19.98 2.06
C THR A 1093 -28.97 19.93 3.58
N SER A 1094 -28.81 21.06 4.26
CA SER A 1094 -28.90 21.07 5.71
C SER A 1094 -30.26 20.57 6.19
N ALA A 1095 -30.29 19.67 7.17
CA ALA A 1095 -31.50 19.19 7.83
C ALA A 1095 -32.32 20.30 8.52
N TYR A 1096 -31.74 21.51 8.61
CA TYR A 1096 -32.34 22.72 9.18
C TYR A 1096 -32.83 23.72 8.12
N SER A 1097 -32.63 23.44 6.82
CA SER A 1097 -33.22 24.21 5.73
C SER A 1097 -34.58 23.63 5.31
N ILE A 1098 -35.34 24.38 4.50
CA ILE A 1098 -36.60 23.88 3.94
C ILE A 1098 -36.27 22.98 2.74
N ILE A 1099 -36.45 21.67 2.93
CA ILE A 1099 -36.38 20.68 1.85
C ILE A 1099 -37.78 20.56 1.23
N GLN A 1100 -37.87 20.64 -0.09
CA GLN A 1100 -39.14 20.65 -0.81
C GLN A 1100 -39.66 19.22 -1.05
N ALA A 1101 -40.98 19.07 -1.18
CA ALA A 1101 -41.59 17.75 -1.33
C ALA A 1101 -41.14 17.09 -2.65
N GLU A 1102 -41.21 17.84 -3.74
CA GLU A 1102 -40.86 17.41 -5.10
C GLU A 1102 -39.35 17.30 -5.36
N SER A 1103 -38.49 17.77 -4.44
CA SER A 1103 -37.04 17.60 -4.54
C SER A 1103 -36.55 16.28 -3.94
N SER A 1104 -37.44 15.28 -3.78
CA SER A 1104 -37.08 13.92 -3.38
C SER A 1104 -36.14 13.27 -4.39
N ASN A 1105 -34.97 12.80 -3.96
CA ASN A 1105 -34.00 12.13 -4.82
C ASN A 1105 -34.47 10.75 -5.28
N SER A 1106 -35.41 10.13 -4.53
CA SER A 1106 -36.10 8.90 -4.89
C SER A 1106 -37.47 8.83 -4.20
N ASN A 1107 -38.36 7.98 -4.71
CA ASN A 1107 -39.64 7.68 -4.05
C ASN A 1107 -40.17 6.31 -4.50
N ASN A 1108 -41.14 5.78 -3.76
CA ASN A 1108 -41.89 4.58 -4.13
C ASN A 1108 -43.40 4.88 -4.13
N GLY A 1109 -44.04 4.81 -5.30
CA GLY A 1109 -45.49 4.88 -5.49
C GLY A 1109 -46.12 6.27 -5.45
N THR A 1110 -45.35 7.35 -5.27
CA THR A 1110 -45.87 8.72 -5.15
C THR A 1110 -45.92 9.45 -6.50
N ARG A 1111 -46.60 10.61 -6.56
CA ARG A 1111 -46.64 11.47 -7.76
C ARG A 1111 -46.65 12.96 -7.39
N THR A 1112 -46.07 13.81 -8.24
CA THR A 1112 -46.09 15.27 -8.07
C THR A 1112 -47.32 15.93 -8.71
N GLN A 1113 -47.82 17.02 -8.11
CA GLN A 1113 -48.89 17.86 -8.66
C GLN A 1113 -48.57 19.35 -8.45
N GLN A 1114 -48.80 20.20 -9.46
CA GLN A 1114 -48.64 21.66 -9.34
C GLN A 1114 -49.49 22.23 -8.21
N THR A 1115 -48.93 23.13 -7.40
CA THR A 1115 -49.58 23.71 -6.21
C THR A 1115 -49.75 25.22 -6.28
N SER A 1116 -50.61 25.74 -5.39
CA SER A 1116 -50.77 27.17 -5.11
C SER A 1116 -50.53 27.50 -3.62
N ASP A 1117 -49.90 26.59 -2.87
CA ASP A 1117 -49.50 26.81 -1.48
C ASP A 1117 -48.29 27.75 -1.33
N VAL A 1118 -48.04 28.20 -0.09
CA VAL A 1118 -46.99 29.16 0.31
C VAL A 1118 -45.59 28.57 0.11
N GLY A 1119 -45.11 28.67 -1.12
CA GLY A 1119 -43.82 28.16 -1.60
C GLY A 1119 -43.79 28.03 -3.13
N GLY A 1120 -44.96 27.87 -3.77
CA GLY A 1120 -45.05 27.51 -5.19
C GLY A 1120 -44.63 26.06 -5.43
N GLY A 1121 -44.20 25.75 -6.65
CA GLY A 1121 -43.68 24.41 -6.97
C GLY A 1121 -44.77 23.34 -7.11
N LYS A 1122 -44.50 22.15 -6.58
CA LYS A 1122 -45.36 20.95 -6.69
C LYS A 1122 -45.47 20.21 -5.36
N ASN A 1123 -46.68 19.88 -4.95
CA ASN A 1123 -46.93 18.93 -3.85
C ASN A 1123 -46.55 17.50 -4.28
N VAL A 1124 -46.32 16.61 -3.32
CA VAL A 1124 -46.20 15.16 -3.56
C VAL A 1124 -47.38 14.44 -2.91
N GLY A 1125 -48.10 13.66 -3.70
CA GLY A 1125 -49.31 12.97 -3.28
C GLY A 1125 -49.37 11.50 -3.70
N TRP A 1126 -50.60 10.96 -3.66
CA TRP A 1126 -50.91 9.55 -3.94
C TRP A 1126 -50.22 8.53 -3.01
N PHE A 1127 -49.90 8.92 -1.77
CA PHE A 1127 -49.39 8.00 -0.75
C PHE A 1127 -50.40 6.90 -0.39
N HIS A 1128 -50.03 5.66 -0.69
CA HIS A 1128 -50.61 4.43 -0.14
C HIS A 1128 -49.71 3.84 0.96
N ASN A 1129 -50.20 2.82 1.68
CA ASN A 1129 -49.43 2.16 2.73
C ASN A 1129 -48.17 1.49 2.16
N GLY A 1130 -47.00 1.79 2.72
CA GLY A 1130 -45.70 1.32 2.22
C GLY A 1130 -45.04 2.22 1.14
N ASN A 1131 -45.70 3.31 0.73
CA ASN A 1131 -45.06 4.34 -0.09
C ASN A 1131 -44.18 5.26 0.77
N TRP A 1132 -43.12 5.80 0.16
CA TRP A 1132 -42.11 6.63 0.82
C TRP A 1132 -41.46 7.60 -0.17
N ILE A 1133 -40.86 8.67 0.36
CA ILE A 1133 -40.00 9.62 -0.36
C ILE A 1133 -38.63 9.67 0.33
N GLY A 1134 -37.55 9.79 -0.44
CA GLY A 1134 -36.17 9.74 0.04
C GLY A 1134 -35.40 11.00 -0.33
N TYR A 1135 -34.58 11.48 0.60
CA TYR A 1135 -33.69 12.62 0.42
C TYR A 1135 -32.26 12.19 0.73
N TYR A 1136 -31.33 12.53 -0.15
CA TYR A 1136 -29.93 12.13 -0.09
C TYR A 1136 -29.04 13.33 0.25
N ASN A 1137 -27.85 13.06 0.83
CA ASN A 1137 -26.88 14.09 1.24
C ASN A 1137 -27.43 15.14 2.22
N VAL A 1138 -28.33 14.75 3.13
CA VAL A 1138 -28.89 15.66 4.15
C VAL A 1138 -27.92 15.79 5.32
N ASP A 1139 -27.41 17.00 5.58
CA ASP A 1139 -26.46 17.25 6.69
C ASP A 1139 -27.19 17.66 7.98
N PHE A 1140 -27.02 16.84 9.02
CA PHE A 1140 -27.57 17.07 10.35
C PHE A 1140 -26.64 17.86 11.28
N GLY A 1141 -25.44 18.24 10.81
CA GLY A 1141 -24.42 18.97 11.54
C GLY A 1141 -23.79 18.18 12.69
N SER A 1142 -22.94 18.85 13.47
CA SER A 1142 -22.30 18.28 14.66
C SER A 1142 -23.25 18.04 15.84
N THR A 1143 -24.48 18.58 15.78
CA THR A 1143 -25.54 18.39 16.77
C THR A 1143 -26.79 17.83 16.09
N GLY A 1144 -26.95 16.52 16.08
CA GLY A 1144 -28.05 15.86 15.36
C GLY A 1144 -29.45 16.37 15.72
N ALA A 1145 -30.33 16.40 14.70
CA ALA A 1145 -31.66 16.99 14.80
C ALA A 1145 -32.55 16.27 15.83
N ARG A 1146 -33.40 17.05 16.52
CA ARG A 1146 -34.25 16.57 17.64
C ARG A 1146 -35.75 16.48 17.30
N GLY A 1147 -36.11 16.73 16.05
CA GLY A 1147 -37.48 16.70 15.55
C GLY A 1147 -37.53 17.10 14.08
N LEU A 1148 -38.65 16.81 13.42
CA LEU A 1148 -38.95 17.18 12.04
C LEU A 1148 -40.18 18.09 12.02
N VAL A 1149 -40.17 19.10 11.15
CA VAL A 1149 -41.36 19.88 10.80
C VAL A 1149 -41.69 19.61 9.34
N ALA A 1150 -42.90 19.12 9.08
CA ALA A 1150 -43.39 18.83 7.72
C ALA A 1150 -44.72 19.54 7.49
N ARG A 1151 -44.96 20.02 6.26
CA ARG A 1151 -46.28 20.47 5.79
C ARG A 1151 -46.90 19.36 4.97
N ILE A 1152 -48.13 18.98 5.32
CA ILE A 1152 -48.84 17.82 4.76
C ILE A 1152 -50.34 18.10 4.80
N ALA A 1153 -51.09 17.73 3.77
CA ALA A 1153 -52.55 17.77 3.80
C ALA A 1153 -53.20 16.46 3.35
N SER A 1154 -54.13 15.97 4.17
CA SER A 1154 -54.97 14.81 3.88
C SER A 1154 -56.45 15.15 3.96
N ASN A 1155 -57.22 14.53 3.06
CA ASN A 1155 -58.68 14.53 3.05
C ASN A 1155 -59.27 13.18 3.55
N ALA A 1156 -58.44 12.24 4.01
CA ALA A 1156 -58.87 10.94 4.52
C ALA A 1156 -59.75 11.10 5.76
N ARG A 1157 -60.90 10.42 5.83
CA ARG A 1157 -61.82 10.53 6.97
C ARG A 1157 -61.20 9.90 8.23
N ASN A 1158 -61.20 10.60 9.36
CA ASN A 1158 -60.93 9.97 10.65
C ASN A 1158 -61.89 8.77 10.87
N PRO A 1159 -61.44 7.66 11.46
CA PRO A 1159 -60.12 7.41 12.04
C PRO A 1159 -59.05 6.89 11.04
N MET A 1160 -59.30 6.90 9.72
CA MET A 1160 -58.39 6.38 8.68
C MET A 1160 -57.20 7.32 8.38
N GLY A 1161 -56.61 7.92 9.42
CA GLY A 1161 -55.38 8.72 9.33
C GLY A 1161 -54.15 7.81 9.25
N GLY A 1162 -53.26 8.07 8.30
CA GLY A 1162 -51.98 7.37 8.19
C GLY A 1162 -51.00 7.81 9.28
N SER A 1163 -49.88 7.08 9.41
CA SER A 1163 -48.71 7.56 10.14
C SER A 1163 -47.49 7.44 9.24
N VAL A 1164 -46.73 8.52 9.10
CA VAL A 1164 -45.45 8.52 8.39
C VAL A 1164 -44.38 8.11 9.39
N LEU A 1165 -43.52 7.20 8.97
CA LEU A 1165 -42.33 6.78 9.70
C LEU A 1165 -41.14 7.57 9.14
N ILE A 1166 -40.28 8.04 10.03
CA ILE A 1166 -39.02 8.70 9.69
C ILE A 1166 -37.91 7.68 9.94
N THR A 1167 -37.20 7.28 8.89
CA THR A 1167 -36.01 6.43 8.96
C THR A 1167 -34.78 7.21 8.48
N LEU A 1168 -33.59 6.67 8.74
CA LEU A 1168 -32.35 7.08 8.09
C LEU A 1168 -31.82 5.92 7.26
N ASP A 1169 -31.07 6.23 6.20
CA ASP A 1169 -30.33 5.33 5.30
C ASP A 1169 -31.13 4.28 4.49
N SER A 1170 -32.29 3.83 4.99
CA SER A 1170 -33.18 2.89 4.29
C SER A 1170 -34.65 3.07 4.72
N PRO A 1171 -35.64 2.90 3.81
CA PRO A 1171 -37.05 2.83 4.17
C PRO A 1171 -37.41 1.60 5.04
N THR A 1172 -36.53 0.59 5.12
CA THR A 1172 -36.70 -0.60 5.97
C THR A 1172 -35.96 -0.53 7.31
N ALA A 1173 -35.22 0.55 7.58
CA ALA A 1173 -34.51 0.73 8.84
C ALA A 1173 -35.49 0.96 10.02
N ALA A 1174 -34.99 0.82 11.25
CA ALA A 1174 -35.77 1.12 12.45
C ALA A 1174 -36.18 2.61 12.46
N PRO A 1175 -37.47 2.95 12.61
CA PRO A 1175 -37.91 4.35 12.61
C PRO A 1175 -37.31 5.16 13.77
N ILE A 1176 -36.55 6.21 13.43
CA ILE A 1176 -36.02 7.19 14.38
C ILE A 1176 -37.10 8.15 14.89
N GLY A 1177 -38.21 8.27 14.15
CA GLY A 1177 -39.35 9.10 14.51
C GLY A 1177 -40.61 8.69 13.76
N LYS A 1178 -41.74 9.29 14.13
CA LYS A 1178 -43.01 9.16 13.42
C LYS A 1178 -43.93 10.34 13.73
N PHE A 1179 -44.87 10.62 12.83
CA PHE A 1179 -46.00 11.51 13.09
C PHE A 1179 -47.26 10.97 12.40
N SER A 1180 -48.42 11.37 12.89
CA SER A 1180 -49.71 10.96 12.34
C SER A 1180 -50.28 12.04 11.41
N VAL A 1181 -50.84 11.62 10.27
CA VAL A 1181 -51.44 12.50 9.28
C VAL A 1181 -52.94 12.57 9.54
N SER A 1182 -53.39 13.68 10.11
CA SER A 1182 -54.81 13.97 10.37
C SER A 1182 -55.48 14.61 9.15
N ASN A 1183 -56.82 14.58 9.13
CA ASN A 1183 -57.60 15.30 8.13
C ASN A 1183 -57.53 16.81 8.39
N ILE A 1184 -57.16 17.60 7.38
CA ILE A 1184 -57.15 19.08 7.46
C ILE A 1184 -58.01 19.75 6.37
N GLY A 1185 -58.98 19.02 5.81
CA GLY A 1185 -60.06 19.57 4.98
C GLY A 1185 -59.67 19.99 3.56
N ARG A 1186 -58.44 19.72 3.10
CA ARG A 1186 -57.98 20.00 1.73
C ARG A 1186 -57.30 18.76 1.10
N PRO A 1187 -57.46 18.53 -0.21
CA PRO A 1187 -56.72 17.49 -0.90
C PRO A 1187 -55.27 17.93 -1.18
N GLN A 1188 -54.31 17.18 -0.61
CA GLN A 1188 -52.87 17.22 -0.86
C GLN A 1188 -52.09 18.50 -0.54
N THR A 1189 -51.13 18.37 0.38
CA THR A 1189 -49.76 18.88 0.29
C THR A 1189 -48.83 17.72 0.62
#